data_AF-W4FTR8-F1
#
_entry.id   AF-W4FTR8-F1
#
_cell.length_a   1.000
_cell.length_b   1.000
_cell.length_c   1.000
_cell.angle_alpha   90.00
_cell.angle_beta   90.00
_cell.angle_gamma   90.00
#
_symmetry.space_group_name_H-M   'P 1'
#
loop_
_entity.id
_entity.type
_entity.pdbx_description
1 polymer ?
#
loop_
_entity_poly.entity_id
_entity_poly.type
_entity_poly.pdbx_seq_one_letter_code
_entity_poly.pdbx_strand_id
1 'polypeptide(L)'
;MPSSSTQVLGPAWFADVKSATAGPPSKKKVDFDRSEFVRQVKAAIESTGKVNDPGFVREVKRRRDFAIDLVQAYPHFSEAQSLQLLLGLAVDLGSQDMSLLVRSLPSMLRAHLVFQVLAAALGFNPPTDLETYKHVKRGLVPLPEQFFLLIGSVPSGYSFVLQLRSDLASCVKKFRDALSDHELHALSFLDKLMRDLFATQTGVHFRRIELKPDNREVLRVIVQNERVHAMRSFDDLARRLNGPRRQVFGVFHSNISHLPLVIVETFFTTYMPTAIDAILEPSPVHHATDMDAASLHRPPPTSSQEADTHTHHHAHDDDDSLPTHGVFYSISNMHVGLRGLNLASHLLFLTITHCSKLYPSIHTWVTLSPVPTFRAWLHAQLVAGTASLSSDTLQTIEQEFGVNRFAAPKWLLAQLDTHNTSPRFTALARRVLVRLCATYVCFARQVATHKIIDPVANFHLQNGAQVESVNFHADTADRGVSFGVMINYKYSMHLATDNTSISYQRDSTVAVSPSVMPLLINMSPPHHHHHPFLQAIQDLDHNKKHDIHVLATQFAKGTTILRRGQLPDAVYFICLGQVRVDTVPSSILAQGQSFGDAEVVNGEPVRFSVVAMSVCHVLFVRHKDMVTLLDLVPSLRPAAPPTRIDSRL
;
A
#
# COMPACT_ATOMS: atom_id res chain seq x y z
N MET A 1 8.00 15.23 46.06
CA MET A 1 7.35 14.00 45.59
C MET A 1 5.84 14.24 45.55
N PRO A 2 5.24 14.65 44.43
CA PRO A 2 3.79 14.53 44.29
C PRO A 2 3.49 13.07 43.91
N SER A 3 2.55 12.47 44.64
CA SER A 3 2.02 11.13 44.44
C SER A 3 1.52 10.95 43.01
N SER A 4 2.22 10.14 42.21
CA SER A 4 1.71 9.68 40.92
C SER A 4 0.53 8.75 41.17
N SER A 5 -0.69 9.30 41.12
CA SER A 5 -1.90 8.51 40.99
C SER A 5 -1.69 7.53 39.84
N THR A 6 -1.71 6.23 40.12
CA THR A 6 -1.78 5.16 39.13
C THR A 6 -3.12 5.33 38.40
N GLN A 7 -3.17 6.22 37.41
CA GLN A 7 -4.38 6.46 36.64
C GLN A 7 -4.68 5.20 35.84
N VAL A 8 -5.73 4.50 36.26
CA VAL A 8 -6.23 3.28 35.64
C VAL A 8 -6.61 3.57 34.19
N LEU A 9 -6.27 2.66 33.26
CA LEU A 9 -6.75 2.73 31.88
C LEU A 9 -8.28 2.64 31.90
N GLY A 10 -8.96 3.59 31.28
CA GLY A 10 -10.41 3.66 31.27
C GLY A 10 -10.96 4.85 30.49
N PRO A 11 -12.27 5.08 30.54
CA PRO A 11 -12.93 6.17 29.81
C PRO A 11 -12.35 7.56 30.08
N ALA A 12 -12.01 7.86 31.35
CA ALA A 12 -11.39 9.13 31.72
C ALA A 12 -10.01 9.32 31.07
N TRP A 13 -9.14 8.30 31.14
CA TRP A 13 -7.84 8.32 30.47
C TRP A 13 -7.99 8.50 28.95
N PHE A 14 -8.95 7.81 28.33
CA PHE A 14 -9.18 7.93 26.89
C PHE A 14 -9.62 9.34 26.50
N ALA A 15 -10.53 9.93 27.28
CA ALA A 15 -10.96 11.32 27.09
C ALA A 15 -9.79 12.30 27.26
N ASP A 16 -8.93 12.09 28.25
CA ASP A 16 -7.71 12.88 28.45
C ASP A 16 -6.78 12.77 27.24
N VAL A 17 -6.55 11.57 26.71
CA VAL A 17 -5.70 11.36 25.52
C VAL A 17 -6.26 12.02 24.26
N LYS A 18 -7.58 11.97 24.06
CA LYS A 18 -8.27 12.62 22.94
C LYS A 18 -8.28 14.14 23.07
N SER A 19 -8.47 14.66 24.29
CA SER A 19 -8.47 16.11 24.56
C SER A 19 -7.06 16.70 24.56
N ALA A 20 -6.05 15.89 24.87
CA ALA A 20 -4.64 16.19 24.70
C ALA A 20 -4.22 16.17 23.23
N THR A 21 -4.91 16.94 22.37
CA THR A 21 -4.24 17.52 21.21
C THR A 21 -3.09 18.36 21.74
N ALA A 22 -1.86 18.00 21.41
CA ALA A 22 -0.65 18.64 21.88
C ALA A 22 -0.71 20.16 21.65
N GLY A 23 -1.19 20.91 22.65
CA GLY A 23 -0.94 22.33 22.74
C GLY A 23 0.57 22.52 22.73
N PRO A 24 1.11 23.48 21.97
CA PRO A 24 2.54 23.69 21.92
C PRO A 24 3.04 23.87 23.37
N PRO A 25 4.06 23.10 23.80
CA PRO A 25 4.62 23.29 25.14
C PRO A 25 4.99 24.77 25.28
N SER A 26 4.83 25.34 26.49
CA SER A 26 5.19 26.74 26.74
C SER A 26 6.56 27.03 26.14
N LYS A 27 6.60 27.83 25.07
CA LYS A 27 7.81 27.98 24.26
C LYS A 27 8.86 28.67 25.10
N LYS A 28 9.80 27.91 25.65
CA LYS A 28 11.08 28.47 26.05
C LYS A 28 11.68 29.07 24.78
N LYS A 29 11.97 30.37 24.79
CA LYS A 29 12.59 31.03 23.66
C LYS A 29 14.01 30.50 23.54
N VAL A 30 14.24 29.63 22.56
CA VAL A 30 15.56 29.14 22.19
C VAL A 30 16.06 30.00 21.04
N ASP A 31 17.27 30.53 21.16
CA ASP A 31 17.93 31.21 20.05
C ASP A 31 18.70 30.17 19.22
N PHE A 32 18.67 30.31 17.89
CA PHE A 32 19.32 29.38 16.97
C PHE A 32 20.03 30.13 15.86
N ASP A 33 21.34 29.94 15.75
CA ASP A 33 22.17 30.45 14.67
C ASP A 33 22.71 29.31 13.81
N ARG A 34 22.43 29.38 12.50
CA ARG A 34 22.80 28.33 11.52
C ARG A 34 24.32 28.21 11.37
N SER A 35 25.05 29.32 11.37
CA SER A 35 26.51 29.32 11.16
C SER A 35 27.23 28.68 12.34
N GLU A 36 26.82 29.04 13.55
CA GLU A 36 27.32 28.47 14.79
C GLU A 36 26.97 26.98 14.89
N PHE A 37 25.74 26.59 14.54
CA PHE A 37 25.37 25.18 14.46
C PHE A 37 26.29 24.38 13.51
N VAL A 38 26.50 24.87 12.28
CA VAL A 38 27.38 24.21 11.30
C VAL A 38 28.81 24.08 11.85
N ARG A 39 29.32 25.13 12.50
CA ARG A 39 30.65 25.13 13.15
C ARG A 39 30.73 24.08 14.26
N GLN A 40 29.70 23.99 15.11
CA GLN A 40 29.63 23.01 16.20
C GLN A 40 29.57 21.57 15.68
N VAL A 41 28.78 21.31 14.63
CA VAL A 41 28.70 19.99 14.00
C VAL A 41 30.05 19.56 13.42
N LYS A 42 30.74 20.43 12.67
CA LYS A 42 32.09 20.14 12.16
C LYS A 42 33.06 19.81 13.29
N ALA A 43 33.07 20.62 14.34
CA ALA A 43 33.91 20.40 15.52
C ALA A 43 33.56 19.13 16.31
N ALA A 44 32.31 18.66 16.24
CA ALA A 44 31.87 17.42 16.88
C ALA A 44 32.20 16.18 16.04
N ILE A 45 32.36 16.31 14.72
CA ILE A 45 32.62 15.19 13.83
C ILE A 45 34.13 15.00 13.60
N GLU A 46 34.86 16.08 13.33
CA GLU A 46 36.30 16.07 13.06
C GLU A 46 37.08 15.42 14.23
N SER A 47 37.67 14.25 13.97
CA SER A 47 38.48 13.48 14.90
C SER A 47 39.94 13.93 14.84
N THR A 48 40.55 14.17 16.00
CA THR A 48 41.99 14.46 16.12
C THR A 48 42.89 13.22 15.95
N GLY A 49 42.33 12.06 15.60
CA GLY A 49 43.09 10.90 15.09
C GLY A 49 43.97 10.16 16.10
N LYS A 50 43.97 10.52 17.39
CA LYS A 50 44.79 9.84 18.42
C LYS A 50 43.92 9.09 19.42
N VAL A 51 43.64 7.82 19.11
CA VAL A 51 42.84 6.89 19.94
C VAL A 51 43.49 6.63 21.32
N ASN A 52 44.77 6.95 21.50
CA ASN A 52 45.55 6.68 22.72
C ASN A 52 45.84 7.91 23.60
N ASP A 53 45.17 9.05 23.37
CA ASP A 53 45.35 10.27 24.18
C ASP A 53 44.29 10.34 25.31
N PRO A 54 44.64 10.68 26.58
CA PRO A 54 43.67 11.01 27.63
C PRO A 54 42.64 12.10 27.22
N GLY A 55 42.92 12.91 26.19
CA GLY A 55 41.96 13.83 25.57
C GLY A 55 40.78 13.16 24.85
N PHE A 56 40.92 11.90 24.42
CA PHE A 56 39.91 11.17 23.64
C PHE A 56 38.59 11.01 24.42
N VAL A 57 38.65 10.67 25.71
CA VAL A 57 37.45 10.52 26.54
C VAL A 57 36.71 11.85 26.70
N ARG A 58 37.45 12.96 26.85
CA ARG A 58 36.86 14.31 26.92
C ARG A 58 36.21 14.71 25.60
N GLU A 59 36.83 14.34 24.49
CA GLU A 59 36.30 14.59 23.14
C GLU A 59 35.01 13.80 22.89
N VAL A 60 34.97 12.50 23.20
CA VAL A 60 33.77 11.67 23.09
C VAL A 60 32.64 12.20 23.96
N LYS A 61 32.94 12.61 25.20
CA LYS A 61 31.97 13.23 26.11
C LYS A 61 31.39 14.51 25.50
N ARG A 62 32.24 15.44 25.05
CA ARG A 62 31.82 16.70 24.43
C ARG A 62 30.88 16.48 23.23
N ARG A 63 31.18 15.49 22.38
CA ARG A 63 30.33 15.14 21.22
C ARG A 63 28.95 14.65 21.64
N ARG A 64 28.90 13.80 22.67
CA ARG A 64 27.63 13.29 23.22
C ARG A 64 26.83 14.39 23.90
N ASP A 65 27.49 15.26 24.67
CA ASP A 65 26.84 16.39 25.35
C ASP A 65 26.20 17.34 24.31
N PHE A 66 26.92 17.70 23.24
CA PHE A 66 26.35 18.45 22.11
C PHE A 66 25.10 17.80 21.50
N ALA A 67 25.16 16.49 21.24
CA ALA A 67 24.03 15.76 20.67
C ALA A 67 22.82 15.73 21.62
N ILE A 68 23.05 15.53 22.92
CA ILE A 68 22.00 15.55 23.96
C ILE A 68 21.35 16.93 24.03
N ASP A 69 22.16 17.99 24.09
CA ASP A 69 21.69 19.37 24.20
C ASP A 69 20.83 19.75 22.99
N LEU A 70 21.26 19.37 21.78
CA LEU A 70 20.49 19.62 20.56
C LEU A 70 19.15 18.88 20.56
N VAL A 71 19.14 17.60 20.92
CA VAL A 71 17.92 16.78 20.98
C VAL A 71 16.93 17.35 22.00
N GLN A 72 17.41 17.89 23.12
CA GLN A 72 16.57 18.51 24.14
C GLN A 72 16.06 19.91 23.74
N ALA A 73 16.85 20.67 22.98
CA ALA A 73 16.47 22.01 22.53
C ALA A 73 15.48 21.98 21.36
N TYR A 74 15.58 21.00 20.47
CA TYR A 74 14.83 20.93 19.22
C TYR A 74 13.29 21.03 19.35
N PRO A 75 12.62 20.38 20.34
CA PRO A 75 11.17 20.54 20.52
C PRO A 75 10.69 21.98 20.78
N HIS A 76 11.60 22.89 21.12
CA HIS A 76 11.30 24.30 21.36
C HIS A 76 11.56 25.18 20.13
N PHE A 77 12.06 24.62 19.03
CA PHE A 77 12.34 25.37 17.81
C PHE A 77 11.04 25.82 17.14
N SER A 78 11.06 27.03 16.60
CA SER A 78 10.06 27.45 15.63
C SER A 78 10.29 26.75 14.29
N GLU A 79 9.25 26.65 13.46
CA GLU A 79 9.37 26.06 12.11
C GLU A 79 10.45 26.73 11.27
N ALA A 80 10.64 28.06 11.42
CA ALA A 80 11.71 28.78 10.73
C ALA A 80 13.10 28.33 11.22
N GLN A 81 13.28 28.10 12.52
CA GLN A 81 14.53 27.56 13.08
C GLN A 81 14.77 26.11 12.66
N SER A 82 13.71 25.27 12.64
CA SER A 82 13.80 23.91 12.10
C SER A 82 14.24 23.92 10.64
N LEU A 83 13.71 24.83 9.81
CA LEU A 83 14.17 25.00 8.43
C LEU A 83 15.65 25.42 8.36
N GLN A 84 16.10 26.36 9.18
CA GLN A 84 17.51 26.78 9.20
C GLN A 84 18.45 25.64 9.60
N LEU A 85 18.07 24.82 10.58
CA LEU A 85 18.82 23.61 10.94
C LEU A 85 18.89 22.61 9.78
N LEU A 86 17.75 22.38 9.11
CA LEU A 86 17.67 21.48 7.95
C LEU A 86 18.54 21.97 6.79
N LEU A 87 18.54 23.27 6.49
CA LEU A 87 19.40 23.85 5.45
C LEU A 87 20.88 23.80 5.86
N GLY A 88 21.21 23.98 7.14
CA GLY A 88 22.56 23.78 7.66
C GLY A 88 23.08 22.36 7.41
N LEU A 89 22.23 21.36 7.64
CA LEU A 89 22.56 19.95 7.35
C LEU A 89 22.61 19.65 5.86
N ALA A 90 21.58 20.05 5.10
CA ALA A 90 21.44 19.68 3.70
C ALA A 90 22.42 20.43 2.77
N VAL A 91 22.58 21.73 2.99
CA VAL A 91 23.36 22.61 2.12
C VAL A 91 24.76 22.78 2.69
N ASP A 92 24.92 23.38 3.86
CA ASP A 92 26.25 23.80 4.31
C ASP A 92 27.17 22.62 4.68
N LEU A 93 26.58 21.53 5.17
CA LEU A 93 27.28 20.30 5.52
C LEU A 93 27.17 19.25 4.42
N GLY A 94 26.03 19.15 3.72
CA GLY A 94 25.77 18.14 2.71
C GLY A 94 26.34 18.44 1.32
N SER A 95 26.59 19.70 0.96
CA SER A 95 27.05 20.07 -0.39
C SER A 95 28.57 20.27 -0.52
N GLN A 96 29.39 19.91 0.48
CA GLN A 96 30.84 20.18 0.50
C GLN A 96 31.73 19.04 -0.05
N ASP A 97 31.14 17.95 -0.56
CA ASP A 97 31.81 16.65 -0.71
C ASP A 97 33.03 16.60 -1.63
N MET A 98 33.11 17.37 -2.72
CA MET A 98 34.30 17.29 -3.59
C MET A 98 35.52 18.02 -3.03
N SER A 99 35.31 19.11 -2.30
CA SER A 99 36.41 19.95 -1.79
C SER A 99 37.13 19.35 -0.58
N LEU A 100 36.39 18.64 0.29
CA LEU A 100 36.93 17.91 1.43
C LEU A 100 37.61 16.60 1.00
N LEU A 101 37.04 15.90 0.01
CA LEU A 101 37.68 14.76 -0.66
C LEU A 101 39.07 15.14 -1.15
N VAL A 102 39.19 16.23 -1.93
CA VAL A 102 40.47 16.72 -2.47
C VAL A 102 41.49 17.12 -1.40
N ARG A 103 41.03 17.60 -0.22
CA ARG A 103 41.91 17.98 0.91
C ARG A 103 42.38 16.80 1.75
N SER A 104 41.59 15.72 1.81
CA SER A 104 41.87 14.52 2.60
C SER A 104 42.75 13.48 1.88
N LEU A 105 42.96 13.64 0.57
CA LEU A 105 43.81 12.77 -0.23
C LEU A 105 45.31 13.01 0.07
N PRO A 106 46.13 11.96 0.21
CA PRO A 106 47.58 12.09 0.41
C PRO A 106 48.23 12.91 -0.70
N SER A 107 49.30 13.65 -0.37
CA SER A 107 50.01 14.59 -1.25
C SER A 107 50.82 13.94 -2.39
N MET A 108 50.26 12.99 -3.13
CA MET A 108 50.80 12.59 -4.43
C MET A 108 50.25 13.49 -5.53
N LEU A 109 51.04 13.71 -6.59
CA LEU A 109 50.77 14.63 -7.72
C LEU A 109 49.28 14.66 -8.10
N ARG A 110 48.62 15.76 -7.70
CA ARG A 110 47.15 15.90 -7.50
C ARG A 110 46.26 15.54 -8.69
N ALA A 111 46.80 15.54 -9.92
CA ALA A 111 46.02 15.18 -11.11
C ALA A 111 45.84 13.67 -11.27
N HIS A 112 46.88 12.86 -11.00
CA HIS A 112 46.85 11.43 -11.29
C HIS A 112 45.98 10.65 -10.29
N LEU A 113 45.95 11.06 -9.03
CA LEU A 113 45.16 10.42 -7.97
C LEU A 113 43.66 10.70 -8.14
N VAL A 114 43.26 11.91 -8.54
CA VAL A 114 41.83 12.21 -8.82
C VAL A 114 41.33 11.35 -9.98
N PHE A 115 42.11 11.21 -11.06
CA PHE A 115 41.79 10.31 -12.16
C PHE A 115 41.77 8.83 -11.73
N GLN A 116 42.68 8.39 -10.86
CA GLN A 116 42.70 7.02 -10.34
C GLN A 116 41.56 6.71 -9.35
N VAL A 117 41.13 7.69 -8.55
CA VAL A 117 39.98 7.57 -7.64
C VAL A 117 38.68 7.59 -8.44
N LEU A 118 38.55 8.46 -9.44
CA LEU A 118 37.42 8.45 -10.36
C LEU A 118 37.39 7.14 -11.16
N ALA A 119 38.54 6.68 -11.66
CA ALA A 119 38.69 5.40 -12.34
C ALA A 119 38.34 4.24 -11.41
N ALA A 120 38.79 4.22 -10.16
CA ALA A 120 38.45 3.18 -9.20
C ALA A 120 36.95 3.19 -8.83
N ALA A 121 36.36 4.36 -8.62
CA ALA A 121 34.92 4.52 -8.39
C ALA A 121 34.07 4.10 -9.60
N LEU A 122 34.61 4.22 -10.81
CA LEU A 122 34.00 3.81 -12.08
C LEU A 122 34.42 2.38 -12.52
N GLY A 123 35.22 1.66 -11.72
CA GLY A 123 35.65 0.27 -12.00
C GLY A 123 36.79 0.10 -13.01
N PHE A 124 37.52 1.16 -13.36
CA PHE A 124 38.56 1.20 -14.38
C PHE A 124 40.01 1.01 -13.87
N ASN A 125 40.27 0.75 -12.58
CA ASN A 125 41.64 0.72 -12.03
C ASN A 125 42.05 -0.67 -11.47
N PRO A 126 43.34 -1.10 -11.54
CA PRO A 126 43.86 -2.33 -10.92
C PRO A 126 43.71 -2.31 -9.39
N PRO A 127 43.99 -3.41 -8.64
CA PRO A 127 43.70 -3.49 -7.21
C PRO A 127 44.42 -2.38 -6.45
N THR A 128 43.67 -1.34 -6.09
CA THR A 128 44.14 -0.22 -5.29
C THR A 128 44.56 -0.72 -3.92
N ASP A 129 45.63 -0.15 -3.37
CA ASP A 129 46.01 -0.31 -1.97
C ASP A 129 44.78 -0.12 -1.05
N LEU A 130 44.61 -1.06 -0.11
CA LEU A 130 43.45 -1.12 0.78
C LEU A 130 43.30 0.14 1.63
N GLU A 131 44.42 0.78 2.00
CA GLU A 131 44.37 2.03 2.77
C GLU A 131 43.86 3.20 1.92
N THR A 132 44.31 3.32 0.66
CA THR A 132 43.77 4.31 -0.29
C THR A 132 42.26 4.14 -0.48
N TYR A 133 41.79 2.90 -0.66
CA TYR A 133 40.35 2.62 -0.75
C TYR A 133 39.59 3.00 0.52
N LYS A 134 40.13 2.69 1.72
CA LYS A 134 39.53 3.10 3.00
C LYS A 134 39.45 4.61 3.14
N HIS A 135 40.48 5.35 2.73
CA HIS A 135 40.51 6.80 2.78
C HIS A 135 39.48 7.43 1.84
N VAL A 136 39.40 6.95 0.60
CA VAL A 136 38.37 7.38 -0.37
C VAL A 136 36.97 7.07 0.16
N LYS A 137 36.74 5.85 0.63
CA LYS A 137 35.43 5.46 1.20
C LYS A 137 35.05 6.35 2.37
N ARG A 138 35.98 6.67 3.29
CA ARG A 138 35.72 7.59 4.42
C ARG A 138 35.48 9.03 3.96
N GLY A 139 36.20 9.50 2.95
CA GLY A 139 36.04 10.84 2.39
C GLY A 139 34.74 11.03 1.59
N LEU A 140 34.11 9.95 1.15
CA LEU A 140 32.82 9.96 0.44
C LEU A 140 31.61 9.84 1.38
N VAL A 141 31.81 9.64 2.70
CA VAL A 141 30.71 9.63 3.67
C VAL A 141 30.31 11.08 3.98
N PRO A 142 29.09 11.52 3.63
CA PRO A 142 28.66 12.89 3.87
C PRO A 142 28.70 13.24 5.36
N LEU A 143 29.09 14.47 5.70
CA LEU A 143 29.09 14.93 7.10
C LEU A 143 27.72 14.78 7.79
N PRO A 144 26.57 15.02 7.13
CA PRO A 144 25.27 14.74 7.72
C PRO A 144 25.08 13.28 8.14
N GLU A 145 25.70 12.32 7.44
CA GLU A 145 25.61 10.90 7.81
C GLU A 145 26.28 10.66 9.17
N GLN A 146 27.49 11.19 9.34
CA GLN A 146 28.24 11.10 10.59
C GLN A 146 27.54 11.83 11.73
N PHE A 147 26.90 12.97 11.44
CA PHE A 147 26.04 13.68 12.39
C PHE A 147 24.90 12.77 12.89
N PHE A 148 24.17 12.12 11.99
CA PHE A 148 23.05 11.26 12.40
C PHE A 148 23.50 9.98 13.12
N LEU A 149 24.68 9.44 12.82
CA LEU A 149 25.28 8.36 13.60
C LEU A 149 25.59 8.81 15.04
N LEU A 150 26.11 10.04 15.21
CA LEU A 150 26.31 10.62 16.54
C LEU A 150 24.97 10.82 17.28
N ILE A 151 23.95 11.37 16.61
CA ILE A 151 22.61 11.53 17.18
C ILE A 151 22.02 10.17 17.58
N GLY A 152 22.16 9.13 16.77
CA GLY A 152 21.67 7.78 17.07
C GLY A 152 22.33 7.14 18.30
N SER A 153 23.47 7.68 18.77
CA SER A 153 24.19 7.18 19.95
C SER A 153 23.69 7.75 21.28
N VAL A 154 22.82 8.76 21.26
CA VAL A 154 22.30 9.42 22.47
C VAL A 154 20.82 9.08 22.72
N PRO A 155 20.35 9.17 23.99
CA PRO A 155 18.94 8.96 24.31
C PRO A 155 18.03 9.87 23.46
N SER A 156 16.89 9.34 23.02
CA SER A 156 15.91 10.05 22.17
C SER A 156 16.42 10.50 20.79
N GLY A 157 17.64 10.11 20.38
CA GLY A 157 18.19 10.46 19.07
C GLY A 157 17.35 9.98 17.89
N TYR A 158 16.81 8.76 17.97
CA TYR A 158 15.91 8.23 16.93
C TYR A 158 14.59 9.00 16.85
N SER A 159 14.01 9.38 18.00
CA SER A 159 12.83 10.23 18.04
C SER A 159 13.11 11.59 17.40
N PHE A 160 14.29 12.17 17.64
CA PHE A 160 14.72 13.40 16.99
C PHE A 160 14.80 13.23 15.47
N VAL A 161 15.42 12.16 14.95
CA VAL A 161 15.50 11.93 13.50
C VAL A 161 14.11 11.81 12.89
N LEU A 162 13.19 11.07 13.53
CA LEU A 162 11.82 10.94 13.04
C LEU A 162 11.07 12.27 13.06
N GLN A 163 11.22 13.07 14.11
CA GLN A 163 10.63 14.40 14.18
C GLN A 163 11.22 15.32 13.11
N LEU A 164 12.55 15.32 12.94
CA LEU A 164 13.25 16.12 11.94
C LEU A 164 12.80 15.79 10.52
N ARG A 165 12.56 14.50 10.20
CA ARG A 165 11.97 14.09 8.92
C ARG A 165 10.53 14.59 8.73
N SER A 166 9.72 14.55 9.79
CA SER A 166 8.36 15.10 9.78
C SER A 166 8.35 16.61 9.54
N ASP A 167 9.24 17.32 10.22
CA ASP A 167 9.43 18.76 10.10
C ASP A 167 9.97 19.13 8.72
N LEU A 168 10.89 18.34 8.14
CA LEU A 168 11.38 18.53 6.78
C LEU A 168 10.24 18.51 5.77
N ALA A 169 9.39 17.48 5.81
CA ALA A 169 8.23 17.39 4.92
C ALA A 169 7.28 18.58 5.07
N SER A 170 7.07 19.03 6.31
CA SER A 170 6.21 20.19 6.63
C SER A 170 6.82 21.50 6.16
N CYS A 171 8.13 21.70 6.37
CA CYS A 171 8.87 22.89 5.96
C CYS A 171 8.96 23.00 4.44
N VAL A 172 9.26 21.91 3.73
CA VAL A 172 9.29 21.90 2.25
C VAL A 172 7.93 22.27 1.68
N LYS A 173 6.82 21.81 2.28
CA LYS A 173 5.47 22.18 1.86
C LYS A 173 5.17 23.65 2.12
N LYS A 174 5.54 24.17 3.30
CA LYS A 174 5.19 25.53 3.75
C LYS A 174 6.05 26.62 3.13
N PHE A 175 7.35 26.38 3.00
CA PHE A 175 8.33 27.35 2.51
C PHE A 175 8.74 27.11 1.06
N ARG A 176 7.96 26.32 0.30
CA ARG A 176 8.29 25.91 -1.07
C ARG A 176 8.70 27.07 -1.97
N ASP A 177 7.95 28.17 -1.93
CA ASP A 177 8.16 29.33 -2.81
C ASP A 177 9.38 30.18 -2.41
N ALA A 178 9.90 29.99 -1.20
CA ALA A 178 11.08 30.69 -0.68
C ALA A 178 12.38 29.89 -0.89
N LEU A 179 12.29 28.62 -1.30
CA LEU A 179 13.43 27.73 -1.49
C LEU A 179 13.85 27.69 -2.95
N SER A 180 15.16 27.74 -3.19
CA SER A 180 15.73 27.50 -4.51
C SER A 180 15.64 26.02 -4.91
N ASP A 181 15.70 25.73 -6.22
CA ASP A 181 15.74 24.35 -6.72
C ASP A 181 16.91 23.56 -6.11
N HIS A 182 18.07 24.18 -5.94
CA HIS A 182 19.23 23.55 -5.30
C HIS A 182 18.92 23.12 -3.85
N GLU A 183 18.30 23.99 -3.06
CA GLU A 183 17.91 23.67 -1.67
C GLU A 183 16.87 22.55 -1.62
N LEU A 184 15.89 22.56 -2.52
CA LEU A 184 14.90 21.49 -2.61
C LEU A 184 15.53 20.13 -2.93
N HIS A 185 16.50 20.09 -3.84
CA HIS A 185 17.25 18.88 -4.15
C HIS A 185 18.09 18.40 -2.96
N ALA A 186 18.80 19.32 -2.29
CA ALA A 186 19.61 19.01 -1.12
C ALA A 186 18.76 18.46 0.04
N LEU A 187 17.61 19.07 0.31
CA LEU A 187 16.65 18.60 1.33
C LEU A 187 16.06 17.22 0.95
N SER A 188 15.80 16.97 -0.33
CA SER A 188 15.35 15.65 -0.79
C SER A 188 16.43 14.58 -0.58
N PHE A 189 17.71 14.91 -0.77
CA PHE A 189 18.81 14.00 -0.46
C PHE A 189 18.92 13.75 1.05
N LEU A 190 18.78 14.80 1.87
CA LEU A 190 18.80 14.67 3.32
C LEU A 190 17.66 13.77 3.86
N ASP A 191 16.43 13.89 3.32
CA ASP A 191 15.34 12.97 3.68
C ASP A 191 15.68 11.52 3.35
N LYS A 192 16.26 11.28 2.16
CA LYS A 192 16.71 9.95 1.75
C LYS A 192 17.78 9.41 2.70
N LEU A 193 18.77 10.23 3.07
CA LEU A 193 19.82 9.86 4.01
C LEU A 193 19.23 9.48 5.38
N MET A 194 18.36 10.31 5.96
CA MET A 194 17.73 10.02 7.25
C MET A 194 16.88 8.74 7.19
N ARG A 195 16.17 8.52 6.08
CA ARG A 195 15.39 7.30 5.85
C ARG A 195 16.28 6.06 5.81
N ASP A 196 17.32 6.10 4.99
CA ASP A 196 18.19 4.94 4.76
C ASP A 196 19.01 4.62 6.02
N LEU A 197 19.46 5.65 6.75
CA LEU A 197 20.10 5.49 8.05
C LEU A 197 19.19 4.91 9.12
N PHE A 198 17.89 5.25 9.12
CA PHE A 198 16.93 4.64 10.04
C PHE A 198 16.63 3.18 9.65
N ALA A 199 16.58 2.88 8.35
CA ALA A 199 16.28 1.55 7.83
C ALA A 199 17.39 0.51 8.09
N THR A 200 18.66 0.96 8.21
CA THR A 200 19.81 0.07 8.45
C THR A 200 20.05 -0.25 9.92
N GLN A 201 19.25 0.30 10.84
CA GLN A 201 19.43 0.10 12.28
C GLN A 201 18.89 -1.25 12.73
N THR A 202 19.61 -1.86 13.66
CA THR A 202 19.20 -3.11 14.30
C THR A 202 18.28 -2.84 15.51
N GLY A 203 17.65 -3.88 16.05
CA GLY A 203 16.79 -3.75 17.23
C GLY A 203 15.31 -3.51 16.93
N VAL A 204 14.90 -3.72 15.67
CA VAL A 204 13.50 -3.80 15.30
C VAL A 204 12.93 -5.15 15.75
N HIS A 205 11.82 -5.14 16.50
CA HIS A 205 11.17 -6.33 17.02
C HIS A 205 9.66 -6.27 16.89
N PHE A 206 9.05 -7.44 16.69
CA PHE A 206 7.62 -7.65 16.54
C PHE A 206 7.01 -8.09 17.86
N ARG A 207 5.87 -7.50 18.25
CA ARG A 207 5.11 -7.94 19.42
C ARG A 207 3.61 -7.70 19.27
N ARG A 208 2.82 -8.52 19.97
CA ARG A 208 1.41 -8.25 20.23
C ARG A 208 1.29 -7.07 21.19
N ILE A 209 0.32 -6.21 20.93
CA ILE A 209 -0.04 -5.08 21.79
C ILE A 209 -1.27 -5.47 22.58
N GLU A 210 -1.19 -5.36 23.91
CA GLU A 210 -2.25 -5.75 24.83
C GLU A 210 -2.76 -4.52 25.58
N LEU A 211 -4.05 -4.53 25.95
CA LEU A 211 -4.64 -3.49 26.80
C LEU A 211 -4.19 -3.68 28.27
N LYS A 212 -2.94 -3.32 28.56
CA LYS A 212 -2.32 -3.40 29.90
C LYS A 212 -1.74 -2.06 30.32
N PRO A 213 -1.69 -1.75 31.64
CA PRO A 213 -1.09 -0.51 32.14
C PRO A 213 0.34 -0.26 31.64
N ASP A 214 1.15 -1.30 31.48
CA ASP A 214 2.53 -1.21 30.97
C ASP A 214 2.61 -0.67 29.53
N ASN A 215 1.54 -0.82 28.75
CA ASN A 215 1.44 -0.28 27.39
C ASN A 215 0.80 1.12 27.35
N ARG A 216 0.60 1.82 28.47
CA ARG A 216 -0.13 3.11 28.51
C ARG A 216 0.36 4.13 27.47
N GLU A 217 1.67 4.33 27.35
CA GLU A 217 2.23 5.29 26.37
C GLU A 217 2.07 4.81 24.93
N VAL A 218 2.19 3.50 24.70
CA VAL A 218 1.95 2.87 23.39
C VAL A 218 0.50 3.05 22.97
N LEU A 219 -0.44 2.77 23.88
CA LEU A 219 -1.88 2.94 23.67
C LEU A 219 -2.23 4.40 23.42
N ARG A 220 -1.59 5.34 24.14
CA ARG A 220 -1.74 6.79 23.89
C ARG A 220 -1.38 7.15 22.45
N VAL A 221 -0.23 6.68 21.97
CA VAL A 221 0.20 6.89 20.57
C VAL A 221 -0.83 6.31 19.60
N ILE A 222 -1.29 5.08 19.83
CA ILE A 222 -2.27 4.40 18.95
C ILE A 222 -3.56 5.21 18.86
N VAL A 223 -4.15 5.61 20.00
CA VAL A 223 -5.39 6.40 20.04
C VAL A 223 -5.24 7.74 19.31
N GLN A 224 -4.06 8.35 19.37
CA GLN A 224 -3.77 9.65 18.74
C GLN A 224 -3.44 9.54 17.24
N ASN A 225 -2.91 8.39 16.78
CA ASN A 225 -2.35 8.25 15.44
C ASN A 225 -3.05 7.19 14.57
N GLU A 226 -4.13 6.57 15.05
CA GLU A 226 -4.96 5.71 14.22
C GLU A 226 -5.68 6.55 13.15
N ARG A 227 -5.40 6.25 11.87
CA ARG A 227 -5.79 7.08 10.71
C ARG A 227 -6.80 6.41 9.78
N VAL A 228 -6.97 5.10 9.87
CA VAL A 228 -7.92 4.36 9.03
C VAL A 228 -9.30 4.44 9.65
N HIS A 229 -9.42 3.99 10.90
CA HIS A 229 -10.69 3.98 11.63
C HIS A 229 -10.51 4.58 13.02
N ALA A 230 -10.66 5.90 13.13
CA ALA A 230 -10.44 6.63 14.37
C ALA A 230 -11.20 6.01 15.55
N MET A 231 -10.48 5.70 16.62
CA MET A 231 -11.08 5.10 17.82
C MET A 231 -12.03 6.09 18.49
N ARG A 232 -13.26 5.65 18.77
CA ARG A 232 -14.36 6.53 19.20
C ARG A 232 -14.49 6.62 20.73
N SER A 233 -14.18 5.54 21.43
CA SER A 233 -14.31 5.43 22.89
C SER A 233 -13.27 4.46 23.47
N PHE A 234 -13.17 4.42 24.79
CA PHE A 234 -12.36 3.39 25.47
C PHE A 234 -12.88 1.97 25.18
N ASP A 235 -14.19 1.79 25.09
CA ASP A 235 -14.78 0.49 24.76
C ASP A 235 -14.47 0.05 23.33
N ASP A 236 -14.39 1.00 22.39
CA ASP A 236 -13.89 0.72 21.04
C ASP A 236 -12.43 0.25 21.08
N LEU A 237 -11.54 1.00 21.75
CA LEU A 237 -10.15 0.58 21.96
C LEU A 237 -10.07 -0.82 22.59
N ALA A 238 -10.84 -1.06 23.65
CA ALA A 238 -10.84 -2.33 24.35
C ALA A 238 -11.28 -3.48 23.45
N ARG A 239 -12.33 -3.31 22.63
CA ARG A 239 -12.80 -4.36 21.69
C ARG A 239 -11.80 -4.68 20.59
N ARG A 240 -10.96 -3.72 20.19
CA ARG A 240 -9.93 -3.96 19.16
C ARG A 240 -8.71 -4.69 19.69
N LEU A 241 -8.35 -4.47 20.96
CA LEU A 241 -7.18 -5.10 21.59
C LEU A 241 -7.50 -6.35 22.42
N ASN A 242 -8.71 -6.44 22.96
CA ASN A 242 -9.18 -7.55 23.79
C ASN A 242 -10.15 -8.43 23.01
N GLY A 243 -10.05 -9.74 23.25
CA GLY A 243 -10.94 -10.75 22.67
C GLY A 243 -10.16 -11.88 22.00
N PRO A 244 -10.75 -13.08 21.89
CA PRO A 244 -10.09 -14.23 21.27
C PRO A 244 -9.91 -14.07 19.75
N ARG A 245 -10.75 -13.23 19.11
CA ARG A 245 -10.78 -13.02 17.65
C ARG A 245 -10.15 -11.70 17.21
N ARG A 246 -9.62 -10.89 18.12
CA ARG A 246 -9.09 -9.55 17.84
C ARG A 246 -7.67 -9.44 18.37
N GLN A 247 -6.74 -9.10 17.51
CA GLN A 247 -5.34 -8.92 17.91
C GLN A 247 -4.75 -7.71 17.21
N VAL A 248 -3.96 -6.93 17.94
CA VAL A 248 -3.19 -5.82 17.41
C VAL A 248 -1.71 -6.17 17.55
N PHE A 249 -0.97 -6.04 16.45
CA PHE A 249 0.47 -6.27 16.42
C PHE A 249 1.19 -4.99 16.04
N GLY A 250 2.41 -4.85 16.51
CA GLY A 250 3.25 -3.72 16.14
C GLY A 250 4.71 -4.09 16.00
N VAL A 251 5.39 -3.27 15.20
CA VAL A 251 6.85 -3.27 15.08
C VAL A 251 7.40 -2.15 15.94
N PHE A 252 8.39 -2.46 16.76
CA PHE A 252 9.01 -1.54 17.71
C PHE A 252 10.51 -1.51 17.49
N HIS A 253 11.13 -0.38 17.83
CA HIS A 253 12.58 -0.27 17.84
C HIS A 253 13.06 -0.10 19.28
N SER A 254 14.11 -0.84 19.68
CA SER A 254 14.57 -0.91 21.07
C SER A 254 14.86 0.46 21.72
N ASN A 255 15.34 1.43 20.94
CA ASN A 255 15.64 2.78 21.43
C ASN A 255 14.42 3.72 21.52
N ILE A 256 13.25 3.31 21.02
CA ILE A 256 11.99 4.06 21.02
C ILE A 256 10.80 3.13 21.30
N SER A 257 10.91 2.30 22.33
CA SER A 257 9.94 1.22 22.66
C SER A 257 8.51 1.69 22.98
N HIS A 258 8.34 2.95 23.39
CA HIS A 258 7.03 3.56 23.63
C HIS A 258 6.30 3.95 22.34
N LEU A 259 7.02 4.11 21.22
CA LEU A 259 6.48 4.43 19.91
C LEU A 259 6.41 3.14 19.06
N PRO A 260 5.24 2.49 18.93
CA PRO A 260 5.06 1.52 17.86
C PRO A 260 5.36 2.22 16.53
N LEU A 261 6.20 1.66 15.67
CA LEU A 261 6.53 2.29 14.39
C LEU A 261 5.35 2.16 13.42
N VAL A 262 4.85 0.94 13.32
CA VAL A 262 3.68 0.57 12.54
C VAL A 262 2.88 -0.44 13.35
N ILE A 263 1.56 -0.34 13.26
CA ILE A 263 0.62 -1.31 13.83
C ILE A 263 -0.23 -1.94 12.73
N VAL A 264 -0.75 -3.12 13.03
CA VAL A 264 -1.80 -3.79 12.26
C VAL A 264 -2.87 -4.29 13.21
N GLU A 265 -4.12 -3.99 12.88
CA GLU A 265 -5.29 -4.48 13.60
C GLU A 265 -5.90 -5.66 12.82
N THR A 266 -6.13 -6.77 13.52
CA THR A 266 -6.59 -8.02 12.93
C THR A 266 -7.92 -8.49 13.50
N PHE A 267 -8.71 -9.12 12.65
CA PHE A 267 -9.93 -9.82 13.00
C PHE A 267 -9.90 -11.24 12.44
N PHE A 268 -10.18 -12.22 13.29
CA PHE A 268 -10.27 -13.62 12.91
C PHE A 268 -11.73 -14.06 12.85
N THR A 269 -12.16 -14.61 11.72
CA THR A 269 -13.56 -14.96 11.47
C THR A 269 -13.65 -16.16 10.52
N THR A 270 -14.86 -16.64 10.28
CA THR A 270 -15.17 -17.75 9.37
C THR A 270 -15.56 -17.30 7.96
N TYR A 271 -15.71 -16.00 7.73
CA TYR A 271 -16.11 -15.41 6.46
C TYR A 271 -15.20 -14.23 6.04
N MET A 272 -15.32 -13.77 4.79
CA MET A 272 -14.65 -12.56 4.32
C MET A 272 -15.59 -11.34 4.51
N PRO A 273 -15.28 -10.39 5.40
CA PRO A 273 -16.14 -9.24 5.63
C PRO A 273 -16.09 -8.25 4.48
N THR A 274 -17.26 -7.71 4.14
CA THR A 274 -17.46 -6.71 3.08
C THR A 274 -17.77 -5.32 3.63
N ALA A 275 -18.04 -5.17 4.93
CA ALA A 275 -18.32 -3.89 5.58
C ALA A 275 -17.56 -3.77 6.90
N ILE A 276 -17.06 -2.56 7.18
CA ILE A 276 -16.26 -2.28 8.37
C ILE A 276 -17.11 -2.27 9.63
N ASP A 277 -18.39 -1.87 9.52
CA ASP A 277 -19.31 -1.83 10.66
C ASP A 277 -19.52 -3.24 11.25
N ALA A 278 -19.46 -4.29 10.42
CA ALA A 278 -19.50 -5.69 10.89
C ALA A 278 -18.26 -6.10 11.72
N ILE A 279 -17.17 -5.33 11.64
CA ILE A 279 -15.94 -5.53 12.40
C ILE A 279 -15.93 -4.64 13.65
N LEU A 280 -16.37 -3.38 13.52
CA LEU A 280 -16.25 -2.35 14.56
C LEU A 280 -17.44 -2.27 15.51
N GLU A 281 -18.64 -2.68 15.14
CA GLU A 281 -19.81 -2.63 16.01
C GLU A 281 -19.94 -3.91 16.85
N PRO A 282 -20.50 -3.83 18.08
CA PRO A 282 -20.69 -5.01 18.89
C PRO A 282 -21.77 -5.88 18.23
N SER A 283 -21.54 -7.20 18.12
CA SER A 283 -22.61 -8.12 17.76
C SER A 283 -23.79 -7.89 18.70
N PRO A 284 -25.03 -7.77 18.19
CA PRO A 284 -26.19 -7.64 19.05
C PRO A 284 -26.27 -8.90 19.92
N VAL A 285 -25.90 -8.76 21.19
CA VAL A 285 -26.20 -9.75 22.20
C VAL A 285 -27.72 -9.73 22.31
N HIS A 286 -28.39 -10.74 21.75
CA HIS A 286 -29.76 -11.01 22.15
C HIS A 286 -29.69 -11.31 23.65
N HIS A 287 -30.04 -10.31 24.46
CA HIS A 287 -30.55 -10.60 25.79
C HIS A 287 -31.66 -11.61 25.57
N ALA A 288 -31.42 -12.85 26.00
CA ALA A 288 -32.47 -13.81 26.26
C ALA A 288 -33.42 -13.11 27.22
N THR A 289 -34.42 -12.45 26.64
CA THR A 289 -35.60 -12.04 27.36
C THR A 289 -36.34 -13.35 27.53
N ASP A 290 -36.32 -13.85 28.76
CA ASP A 290 -37.35 -14.74 29.26
C ASP A 290 -38.70 -14.13 28.87
N MET A 291 -39.29 -14.64 27.79
CA MET A 291 -40.71 -14.47 27.49
C MET A 291 -41.26 -15.82 27.04
N ASP A 292 -41.91 -16.43 28.01
CA ASP A 292 -43.16 -17.17 27.91
C ASP A 292 -43.20 -18.42 27.02
N ALA A 293 -43.15 -19.55 27.74
CA ALA A 293 -43.74 -20.82 27.37
C ALA A 293 -45.26 -20.68 27.10
N ALA A 294 -45.66 -20.21 25.92
CA ALA A 294 -47.05 -20.25 25.49
C ALA A 294 -47.23 -20.13 23.97
N SER A 295 -46.63 -21.03 23.18
CA SER A 295 -47.12 -21.30 21.81
C SER A 295 -46.58 -22.61 21.23
N LEU A 296 -46.95 -23.71 21.88
CA LEU A 296 -47.03 -25.03 21.26
C LEU A 296 -48.35 -25.10 20.46
N HIS A 297 -48.30 -24.87 19.16
CA HIS A 297 -49.07 -25.56 18.09
C HIS A 297 -49.17 -24.72 16.82
N ARG A 298 -48.43 -25.11 15.77
CA ARG A 298 -48.95 -25.02 14.39
C ARG A 298 -48.24 -26.05 13.50
N PRO A 299 -48.96 -26.86 12.71
CA PRO A 299 -48.34 -27.77 11.73
C PRO A 299 -47.89 -26.98 10.48
N PRO A 300 -46.98 -27.53 9.65
CA PRO A 300 -46.38 -26.81 8.53
C PRO A 300 -47.36 -26.75 7.34
N PRO A 301 -47.40 -25.65 6.55
CA PRO A 301 -47.97 -25.69 5.22
C PRO A 301 -46.90 -26.12 4.20
N THR A 302 -47.35 -26.96 3.28
CA THR A 302 -46.63 -27.55 2.15
C THR A 302 -46.34 -26.56 1.02
N SER A 303 -45.12 -26.67 0.49
CA SER A 303 -44.62 -26.39 -0.88
C SER A 303 -45.13 -25.19 -1.70
N SER A 304 -44.14 -24.59 -2.36
CA SER A 304 -44.15 -23.75 -3.57
C SER A 304 -44.39 -22.25 -3.38
N GLN A 305 -43.29 -21.49 -3.35
CA GLN A 305 -43.08 -20.32 -4.21
C GLN A 305 -41.62 -19.85 -4.10
N GLU A 306 -40.92 -19.91 -5.23
CA GLU A 306 -39.66 -19.24 -5.49
C GLU A 306 -39.86 -17.72 -5.43
N ALA A 307 -39.02 -17.03 -4.67
CA ALA A 307 -38.81 -15.61 -4.78
C ALA A 307 -37.38 -15.27 -4.34
N ASP A 308 -36.61 -14.78 -5.30
CA ASP A 308 -35.27 -14.23 -5.13
C ASP A 308 -35.21 -13.15 -4.06
N THR A 309 -34.45 -13.43 -3.01
CA THR A 309 -33.92 -12.39 -2.12
C THR A 309 -32.45 -12.69 -1.85
N HIS A 310 -31.56 -11.88 -2.41
CA HIS A 310 -30.20 -11.71 -1.88
C HIS A 310 -30.33 -11.11 -0.48
N THR A 311 -30.54 -11.97 0.51
CA THR A 311 -30.53 -11.64 1.92
C THR A 311 -29.09 -11.40 2.36
N HIS A 312 -28.86 -10.24 2.98
CA HIS A 312 -27.69 -9.96 3.79
C HIS A 312 -27.47 -11.13 4.75
N HIS A 313 -26.46 -11.96 4.48
CA HIS A 313 -25.99 -12.98 5.41
C HIS A 313 -25.33 -12.24 6.59
N HIS A 314 -26.12 -11.89 7.60
CA HIS A 314 -25.61 -11.72 8.95
C HIS A 314 -25.23 -13.12 9.44
N ALA A 315 -23.99 -13.53 9.13
CA ALA A 315 -23.41 -14.72 9.70
C ALA A 315 -23.18 -14.44 11.19
N HIS A 316 -24.00 -15.08 12.03
CA HIS A 316 -23.69 -15.23 13.44
C HIS A 316 -22.33 -15.93 13.54
N ASP A 317 -21.34 -15.28 14.15
CA ASP A 317 -20.16 -15.97 14.65
C ASP A 317 -20.66 -16.93 15.75
N ASP A 318 -20.92 -18.19 15.41
CA ASP A 318 -20.96 -19.26 16.41
C ASP A 318 -19.58 -19.26 17.07
N ASP A 319 -19.52 -18.78 18.32
CA ASP A 319 -18.30 -18.46 19.09
C ASP A 319 -17.28 -19.63 19.13
N ASP A 320 -17.76 -20.86 18.96
CA ASP A 320 -16.98 -22.10 18.97
C ASP A 320 -16.33 -22.50 17.63
N SER A 321 -16.67 -21.87 16.50
CA SER A 321 -16.16 -22.29 15.18
C SER A 321 -14.74 -21.78 14.91
N LEU A 322 -13.80 -22.67 14.57
CA LEU A 322 -12.39 -22.27 14.31
C LEU A 322 -12.30 -21.25 13.16
N PRO A 323 -11.48 -20.18 13.29
CA PRO A 323 -11.39 -19.14 12.28
C PRO A 323 -10.75 -19.68 11.00
N THR A 324 -11.30 -19.34 9.84
CA THR A 324 -10.78 -19.72 8.53
C THR A 324 -10.18 -18.53 7.77
N HIS A 325 -10.48 -17.31 8.23
CA HIS A 325 -10.04 -16.05 7.63
C HIS A 325 -9.32 -15.17 8.67
N GLY A 326 -8.17 -14.62 8.27
CA GLY A 326 -7.49 -13.53 8.96
C GLY A 326 -7.67 -12.23 8.19
N VAL A 327 -8.26 -11.23 8.83
CA VAL A 327 -8.64 -9.95 8.20
C VAL A 327 -7.81 -8.81 8.76
N PHE A 328 -7.09 -8.09 7.90
CA PHE A 328 -6.41 -6.85 8.22
C PHE A 328 -7.33 -5.67 7.91
N TYR A 329 -7.93 -5.06 8.93
CA TYR A 329 -8.88 -3.94 8.72
C TYR A 329 -8.27 -2.57 9.03
N SER A 330 -7.08 -2.51 9.62
CA SER A 330 -6.32 -1.27 9.79
C SER A 330 -4.82 -1.54 9.77
N ILE A 331 -4.07 -0.72 9.04
CA ILE A 331 -2.60 -0.70 9.00
C ILE A 331 -2.16 0.75 9.09
N SER A 332 -1.52 1.10 10.20
CA SER A 332 -1.26 2.50 10.52
C SER A 332 0.22 2.71 10.85
N ASN A 333 0.86 3.65 10.13
CA ASN A 333 2.15 4.22 10.55
C ASN A 333 1.89 5.24 11.66
N MET A 334 2.55 5.06 12.79
CA MET A 334 2.28 5.85 14.00
C MET A 334 3.06 7.17 14.06
N HIS A 335 3.94 7.40 13.09
CA HIS A 335 4.71 8.64 12.99
C HIS A 335 4.91 9.04 11.52
N VAL A 336 4.70 10.32 11.20
CA VAL A 336 4.81 10.83 9.81
C VAL A 336 6.23 10.66 9.26
N GLY A 337 7.24 10.87 10.11
CA GLY A 337 8.65 10.66 9.78
C GLY A 337 9.04 9.23 9.40
N LEU A 338 8.13 8.25 9.51
CA LEU A 338 8.36 6.87 9.03
C LEU A 338 7.97 6.68 7.55
N ARG A 339 7.44 7.72 6.89
CA ARG A 339 7.11 7.69 5.46
C ARG A 339 8.25 7.12 4.62
N GLY A 340 7.88 6.21 3.72
CA GLY A 340 8.81 5.57 2.78
C GLY A 340 9.66 4.45 3.38
N LEU A 341 9.47 4.11 4.66
CA LEU A 341 10.00 2.88 5.24
C LEU A 341 8.99 1.76 5.03
N ASN A 342 9.40 0.66 4.39
CA ASN A 342 8.54 -0.50 4.11
C ASN A 342 8.31 -1.38 5.36
N LEU A 343 8.11 -0.77 6.54
CA LEU A 343 7.92 -1.50 7.80
C LEU A 343 6.58 -2.24 7.84
N ALA A 344 5.54 -1.62 7.28
CA ALA A 344 4.19 -2.21 7.22
C ALA A 344 4.15 -3.53 6.43
N SER A 345 4.90 -3.59 5.33
CA SER A 345 5.10 -4.80 4.52
C SER A 345 5.62 -5.97 5.36
N HIS A 346 6.69 -5.72 6.12
CA HIS A 346 7.30 -6.73 6.97
C HIS A 346 6.36 -7.15 8.12
N LEU A 347 5.64 -6.19 8.71
CA LEU A 347 4.66 -6.47 9.75
C LEU A 347 3.54 -7.41 9.28
N LEU A 348 3.02 -7.23 8.06
CA LEU A 348 2.01 -8.14 7.50
C LEU A 348 2.54 -9.58 7.44
N PHE A 349 3.72 -9.79 6.87
CA PHE A 349 4.32 -11.12 6.77
C PHE A 349 4.56 -11.76 8.15
N LEU A 350 5.11 -10.99 9.10
CA LEU A 350 5.31 -11.46 10.47
C LEU A 350 3.99 -11.82 11.16
N THR A 351 2.95 -11.02 10.95
CA THR A 351 1.62 -11.25 11.51
C THR A 351 0.99 -12.52 10.93
N ILE A 352 1.01 -12.67 9.60
CA ILE A 352 0.52 -13.89 8.93
C ILE A 352 1.27 -15.11 9.45
N THR A 353 2.61 -15.05 9.51
CA THR A 353 3.45 -16.17 9.96
C THR A 353 3.17 -16.54 11.42
N HIS A 354 3.03 -15.55 12.29
CA HIS A 354 2.74 -15.76 13.70
C HIS A 354 1.34 -16.35 13.89
N CYS A 355 0.33 -15.75 13.26
CA CYS A 355 -1.06 -16.13 13.45
C CYS A 355 -1.40 -17.45 12.76
N SER A 356 -0.76 -17.80 11.64
CA SER A 356 -0.95 -19.10 10.98
C SER A 356 -0.45 -20.27 11.85
N LYS A 357 0.52 -20.01 12.75
CA LYS A 357 0.93 -20.98 13.78
C LYS A 357 -0.08 -21.10 14.91
N LEU A 358 -0.70 -19.99 15.30
CA LEU A 358 -1.72 -19.96 16.36
C LEU A 358 -3.07 -20.54 15.90
N TYR A 359 -3.43 -20.30 14.65
CA TYR A 359 -4.69 -20.71 14.04
C TYR A 359 -4.42 -21.44 12.71
N PRO A 360 -4.04 -22.73 12.75
CA PRO A 360 -3.76 -23.51 11.53
C PRO A 360 -4.96 -23.66 10.58
N SER A 361 -6.17 -23.43 11.08
CA SER A 361 -7.41 -23.43 10.30
C SER A 361 -7.53 -22.23 9.34
N ILE A 362 -6.76 -21.16 9.56
CA ILE A 362 -6.78 -19.98 8.68
C ILE A 362 -6.06 -20.31 7.38
N HIS A 363 -6.83 -20.36 6.29
CA HIS A 363 -6.34 -20.57 4.93
C HIS A 363 -6.48 -19.33 4.05
N THR A 364 -7.10 -18.26 4.56
CA THR A 364 -7.36 -17.04 3.78
C THR A 364 -6.97 -15.80 4.56
N TRP A 365 -6.07 -15.02 3.96
CA TRP A 365 -5.62 -13.74 4.50
C TRP A 365 -6.09 -12.64 3.59
N VAL A 366 -6.87 -11.72 4.13
CA VAL A 366 -7.47 -10.62 3.37
C VAL A 366 -7.35 -9.33 4.14
N THR A 367 -7.46 -8.21 3.45
CA THR A 367 -7.66 -6.90 4.08
C THR A 367 -9.10 -6.46 3.90
N LEU A 368 -9.54 -5.46 4.65
CA LEU A 368 -10.67 -4.60 4.27
C LEU A 368 -10.14 -3.17 4.27
N SER A 369 -9.77 -2.68 3.09
CA SER A 369 -8.96 -1.47 2.93
C SER A 369 -9.75 -0.30 2.34
N PRO A 370 -9.51 0.94 2.79
CA PRO A 370 -10.13 2.12 2.19
C PRO A 370 -9.55 2.44 0.80
N VAL A 371 -10.22 3.32 0.06
CA VAL A 371 -9.79 3.81 -1.27
C VAL A 371 -9.71 5.34 -1.27
N PRO A 372 -8.72 5.92 -0.56
CA PRO A 372 -8.77 7.32 -0.11
C PRO A 372 -8.74 8.36 -1.23
N THR A 373 -8.24 8.01 -2.41
CA THR A 373 -8.12 8.93 -3.55
C THR A 373 -9.16 8.68 -4.65
N PHE A 374 -10.10 7.75 -4.44
CA PHE A 374 -11.09 7.37 -5.45
C PHE A 374 -12.09 8.48 -5.77
N ARG A 375 -12.65 9.17 -4.77
CA ARG A 375 -13.63 10.25 -5.00
C ARG A 375 -13.05 11.36 -5.86
N ALA A 376 -11.85 11.83 -5.52
CA ALA A 376 -11.17 12.88 -6.26
C ALA A 376 -10.90 12.46 -7.72
N TRP A 377 -10.47 11.21 -7.91
CA TRP A 377 -10.28 10.65 -9.25
C TRP A 377 -11.60 10.57 -10.04
N LEU A 378 -12.65 10.01 -9.44
CA LEU A 378 -13.96 9.83 -10.11
C LEU A 378 -14.57 11.19 -10.48
N HIS A 379 -14.51 12.15 -9.57
CA HIS A 379 -14.97 13.51 -9.82
C HIS A 379 -14.25 14.11 -11.04
N ALA A 380 -12.92 13.99 -11.12
CA ALA A 380 -12.15 14.48 -12.26
C ALA A 380 -12.56 13.79 -13.58
N GLN A 381 -12.80 12.48 -13.56
CA GLN A 381 -13.23 11.72 -14.75
C GLN A 381 -14.64 12.09 -15.21
N LEU A 382 -15.58 12.30 -14.30
CA LEU A 382 -16.97 12.66 -14.63
C LEU A 382 -17.05 14.10 -15.15
N VAL A 383 -16.30 15.04 -14.58
CA VAL A 383 -16.25 16.44 -15.04
C VAL A 383 -15.58 16.55 -16.41
N ALA A 384 -14.51 15.78 -16.66
CA ALA A 384 -13.85 15.76 -17.96
C ALA A 384 -14.64 14.98 -19.03
N GLY A 385 -15.72 14.29 -18.67
CA GLY A 385 -16.47 13.42 -19.58
C GLY A 385 -15.68 12.19 -20.05
N THR A 386 -14.57 11.86 -19.38
CA THR A 386 -13.69 10.74 -19.72
C THR A 386 -14.04 9.46 -18.95
N ALA A 387 -14.94 9.54 -17.98
CA ALA A 387 -15.46 8.38 -17.27
C ALA A 387 -16.14 7.42 -18.27
N SER A 388 -15.59 6.20 -18.39
CA SER A 388 -16.18 5.16 -19.23
C SER A 388 -17.44 4.60 -18.58
N LEU A 389 -18.59 5.25 -18.79
CA LEU A 389 -19.92 4.75 -18.44
C LEU A 389 -20.39 3.78 -19.54
N SER A 390 -20.87 2.59 -19.15
CA SER A 390 -21.36 1.62 -20.14
C SER A 390 -22.63 2.12 -20.81
N SER A 391 -22.90 1.68 -22.04
CA SER A 391 -24.14 1.99 -22.76
C SER A 391 -25.37 1.60 -21.95
N ASP A 392 -25.33 0.45 -21.26
CA ASP A 392 -26.38 -0.02 -20.34
C ASP A 392 -26.60 0.94 -19.15
N THR A 393 -25.51 1.47 -18.56
CA THR A 393 -25.61 2.47 -17.50
C THR A 393 -26.29 3.74 -18.01
N LEU A 394 -25.88 4.23 -19.19
CA LEU A 394 -26.47 5.43 -19.79
C LEU A 394 -27.94 5.23 -20.15
N GLN A 395 -28.30 4.06 -20.67
CA GLN A 395 -29.67 3.68 -20.96
C GLN A 395 -30.53 3.61 -19.68
N THR A 396 -30.01 3.00 -18.62
CA THR A 396 -30.67 2.95 -17.31
C THR A 396 -30.92 4.36 -16.78
N ILE A 397 -29.93 5.26 -16.87
CA ILE A 397 -30.07 6.67 -16.47
C ILE A 397 -31.15 7.39 -17.28
N GLU A 398 -31.17 7.17 -18.59
CA GLU A 398 -32.15 7.78 -19.50
C GLU A 398 -33.57 7.28 -19.23
N GLN A 399 -33.75 5.97 -19.04
CA GLN A 399 -35.07 5.35 -18.87
C GLN A 399 -35.63 5.50 -17.45
N GLU A 400 -34.83 5.29 -16.41
CA GLU A 400 -35.32 5.29 -15.02
C GLU A 400 -35.34 6.68 -14.39
N PHE A 401 -34.47 7.60 -14.84
CA PHE A 401 -34.29 8.91 -14.23
C PHE A 401 -34.60 10.08 -15.19
N GLY A 402 -34.88 9.80 -16.47
CA GLY A 402 -35.25 10.83 -17.46
C GLY A 402 -34.11 11.79 -17.82
N VAL A 403 -32.85 11.38 -17.60
CA VAL A 403 -31.68 12.22 -17.83
C VAL A 403 -31.03 11.88 -19.16
N ASN A 404 -30.85 12.89 -20.01
CA ASN A 404 -30.17 12.71 -21.29
C ASN A 404 -28.73 12.18 -21.10
N ARG A 405 -28.29 11.25 -21.97
CA ARG A 405 -26.95 10.64 -21.95
C ARG A 405 -25.77 11.62 -21.85
N PHE A 406 -25.87 12.80 -22.46
CA PHE A 406 -24.82 13.83 -22.41
C PHE A 406 -24.77 14.55 -21.05
N ALA A 407 -25.90 14.62 -20.35
CA ALA A 407 -25.99 15.19 -19.01
C ALA A 407 -25.75 14.15 -17.90
N ALA A 408 -25.79 12.85 -18.22
CA ALA A 408 -25.69 11.75 -17.28
C ALA A 408 -24.44 11.81 -16.36
N PRO A 409 -23.21 12.09 -16.85
CA PRO A 409 -22.03 12.17 -15.97
C PRO A 409 -22.16 13.27 -14.91
N LYS A 410 -22.62 14.46 -15.31
CA LYS A 410 -22.80 15.60 -14.41
C LYS A 410 -23.93 15.36 -13.41
N TRP A 411 -25.04 14.78 -13.87
CA TRP A 411 -26.16 14.41 -13.01
C TRP A 411 -25.75 13.35 -11.97
N LEU A 412 -25.05 12.30 -12.40
CA LEU A 412 -24.59 11.23 -11.51
C LEU A 412 -23.71 11.80 -10.39
N LEU A 413 -22.77 12.68 -10.76
CA LEU A 413 -21.91 13.36 -9.78
C LEU A 413 -22.73 14.16 -8.76
N ALA A 414 -23.69 14.96 -9.22
CA ALA A 414 -24.56 15.73 -8.34
C ALA A 414 -25.36 14.83 -7.38
N GLN A 415 -25.90 13.71 -7.87
CA GLN A 415 -26.63 12.77 -7.01
C GLN A 415 -25.73 12.10 -5.96
N LEU A 416 -24.50 11.72 -6.35
CA LEU A 416 -23.50 11.17 -5.43
C LEU A 416 -23.11 12.16 -4.33
N ASP A 417 -22.95 13.45 -4.69
CA ASP A 417 -22.59 14.52 -3.76
C ASP A 417 -23.73 14.89 -2.81
N THR A 418 -24.98 14.81 -3.27
CA THR A 418 -26.17 14.96 -2.39
C THR A 418 -26.44 13.73 -1.53
N HIS A 419 -25.63 12.67 -1.63
CA HIS A 419 -25.83 11.40 -0.95
C HIS A 419 -27.24 10.82 -1.12
N ASN A 420 -27.78 10.83 -2.33
CA ASN A 420 -29.09 10.27 -2.61
C ASN A 420 -29.14 8.79 -2.18
N THR A 421 -30.07 8.48 -1.26
CA THR A 421 -30.25 7.13 -0.69
C THR A 421 -31.48 6.41 -1.24
N SER A 422 -32.12 6.93 -2.29
CA SER A 422 -33.27 6.26 -2.91
C SER A 422 -32.87 4.86 -3.39
N PRO A 423 -33.72 3.82 -3.22
CA PRO A 423 -33.36 2.45 -3.57
C PRO A 423 -32.92 2.28 -5.03
N ARG A 424 -33.61 2.95 -5.97
CA ARG A 424 -33.28 2.93 -7.40
C ARG A 424 -31.90 3.52 -7.66
N PHE A 425 -31.62 4.71 -7.12
CA PHE A 425 -30.30 5.33 -7.28
C PHE A 425 -29.21 4.53 -6.59
N THR A 426 -29.48 3.95 -5.42
CA THR A 426 -28.50 3.12 -4.70
C THR A 426 -28.10 1.89 -5.51
N ALA A 427 -29.05 1.25 -6.21
CA ALA A 427 -28.77 0.14 -7.11
C ALA A 427 -27.91 0.56 -8.31
N LEU A 428 -28.23 1.70 -8.93
CA LEU A 428 -27.42 2.30 -9.99
C LEU A 428 -26.00 2.65 -9.50
N ALA A 429 -25.90 3.35 -8.37
CA ALA A 429 -24.65 3.78 -7.76
C ALA A 429 -23.77 2.58 -7.41
N ARG A 430 -24.33 1.50 -6.87
CA ARG A 430 -23.61 0.24 -6.64
C ARG A 430 -22.97 -0.28 -7.93
N ARG A 431 -23.76 -0.46 -9.00
CA ARG A 431 -23.27 -0.98 -10.29
C ARG A 431 -22.15 -0.10 -10.85
N VAL A 432 -22.32 1.22 -10.81
CA VAL A 432 -21.36 2.17 -11.39
C VAL A 432 -20.09 2.29 -10.55
N LEU A 433 -20.22 2.50 -9.23
CA LEU A 433 -19.08 2.74 -8.35
C LEU A 433 -18.20 1.51 -8.18
N VAL A 434 -18.78 0.31 -8.05
CA VAL A 434 -18.01 -0.94 -7.95
C VAL A 434 -17.15 -1.13 -9.20
N ARG A 435 -17.75 -0.93 -10.38
CA ARG A 435 -17.06 -1.07 -11.68
C ARG A 435 -15.95 -0.04 -11.89
N LEU A 436 -16.26 1.24 -11.62
CA LEU A 436 -15.30 2.32 -11.79
C LEU A 436 -14.17 2.25 -10.74
N CYS A 437 -14.46 1.80 -9.52
CA CYS A 437 -13.45 1.55 -8.50
C CYS A 437 -12.53 0.39 -8.88
N ALA A 438 -13.07 -0.73 -9.39
CA ALA A 438 -12.26 -1.83 -9.93
C ALA A 438 -11.34 -1.32 -11.06
N THR A 439 -11.89 -0.54 -12.00
CA THR A 439 -11.11 0.06 -13.08
C THR A 439 -10.00 0.98 -12.55
N TYR A 440 -10.32 1.78 -11.54
CA TYR A 440 -9.39 2.71 -10.90
C TYR A 440 -8.19 1.98 -10.27
N VAL A 441 -8.42 0.98 -9.42
CA VAL A 441 -7.33 0.28 -8.72
C VAL A 441 -6.56 -0.72 -9.60
N CYS A 442 -7.12 -1.12 -10.74
CA CYS A 442 -6.44 -2.01 -11.69
C CYS A 442 -5.70 -1.25 -12.80
N PHE A 443 -6.18 -0.07 -13.21
CA PHE A 443 -5.69 0.63 -14.42
C PHE A 443 -5.18 2.06 -14.20
N ALA A 444 -5.66 2.82 -13.22
CA ALA A 444 -5.22 4.21 -13.05
C ALA A 444 -3.76 4.30 -12.54
N ARG A 445 -2.87 4.87 -13.35
CA ARG A 445 -1.43 4.99 -13.06
C ARG A 445 -0.98 6.42 -12.78
N GLN A 446 0.05 6.56 -11.96
CA GLN A 446 0.82 7.81 -11.84
C GLN A 446 1.67 8.03 -13.09
N VAL A 447 1.76 9.28 -13.55
CA VAL A 447 2.51 9.63 -14.77
C VAL A 447 4.01 9.37 -14.62
N ALA A 448 4.60 9.71 -13.46
CA ALA A 448 6.04 9.64 -13.26
C ALA A 448 6.57 8.22 -13.00
N THR A 449 5.80 7.38 -12.30
CA THR A 449 6.28 6.07 -11.82
C THR A 449 5.61 4.89 -12.54
N HIS A 450 4.54 5.13 -13.29
CA HIS A 450 3.66 4.11 -13.87
C HIS A 450 3.08 3.10 -12.85
N LYS A 451 3.14 3.40 -11.54
CA LYS A 451 2.50 2.62 -10.46
C LYS A 451 1.05 3.02 -10.29
N ILE A 452 0.26 2.18 -9.61
CA ILE A 452 -1.12 2.50 -9.26
C ILE A 452 -1.19 3.81 -8.48
N ILE A 453 -2.14 4.67 -8.88
CA ILE A 453 -2.27 6.01 -8.31
C ILE A 453 -2.76 5.98 -6.87
N ASP A 454 -3.65 5.05 -6.53
CA ASP A 454 -4.15 4.90 -5.16
C ASP A 454 -3.03 4.38 -4.24
N PRO A 455 -2.72 5.08 -3.13
CA PRO A 455 -1.61 4.73 -2.27
C PRO A 455 -1.82 3.41 -1.52
N VAL A 456 -3.07 3.06 -1.19
CA VAL A 456 -3.41 1.85 -0.44
C VAL A 456 -3.39 0.64 -1.35
N ALA A 457 -3.96 0.76 -2.56
CA ALA A 457 -3.83 -0.25 -3.61
C ALA A 457 -2.36 -0.51 -3.95
N ASN A 458 -1.60 0.57 -4.21
CA ASN A 458 -0.18 0.46 -4.50
C ASN A 458 0.61 -0.23 -3.38
N PHE A 459 0.26 0.03 -2.11
CA PHE A 459 0.86 -0.65 -0.97
C PHE A 459 0.55 -2.16 -0.98
N HIS A 460 -0.71 -2.57 -1.08
CA HIS A 460 -1.06 -3.99 -1.02
C HIS A 460 -0.53 -4.78 -2.22
N LEU A 461 -0.56 -4.19 -3.43
CA LEU A 461 -0.06 -4.82 -4.65
C LEU A 461 1.47 -4.98 -4.64
N GLN A 462 2.22 -4.02 -4.09
CA GLN A 462 3.67 -4.20 -3.88
C GLN A 462 3.98 -5.33 -2.91
N ASN A 463 3.07 -5.63 -1.99
CA ASN A 463 3.18 -6.72 -1.04
C ASN A 463 2.59 -8.04 -1.55
N GLY A 464 2.26 -8.13 -2.85
CA GLY A 464 1.78 -9.36 -3.49
C GLY A 464 0.35 -9.74 -3.16
N ALA A 465 -0.46 -8.76 -2.77
CA ALA A 465 -1.89 -9.00 -2.69
C ALA A 465 -2.51 -8.96 -4.10
N GLN A 466 -3.65 -9.63 -4.25
CA GLN A 466 -4.53 -9.47 -5.40
C GLN A 466 -5.77 -8.64 -5.03
N VAL A 467 -6.37 -7.95 -6.00
CA VAL A 467 -7.68 -7.32 -5.84
C VAL A 467 -8.73 -8.42 -5.76
N GLU A 468 -9.29 -8.65 -4.57
CA GLU A 468 -10.20 -9.78 -4.30
C GLU A 468 -11.66 -9.43 -4.52
N SER A 469 -12.09 -8.26 -4.03
CA SER A 469 -13.46 -7.80 -4.19
C SER A 469 -13.53 -6.28 -3.99
N VAL A 470 -14.55 -5.67 -4.59
CA VAL A 470 -14.88 -4.25 -4.39
C VAL A 470 -16.23 -4.16 -3.69
N ASN A 471 -16.23 -3.61 -2.49
CA ASN A 471 -17.36 -3.63 -1.59
C ASN A 471 -18.05 -2.27 -1.57
N PHE A 472 -19.29 -2.21 -2.06
CA PHE A 472 -20.12 -1.03 -1.99
C PHE A 472 -20.78 -0.90 -0.62
N HIS A 473 -20.88 0.33 -0.10
CA HIS A 473 -21.49 0.59 1.20
C HIS A 473 -20.77 -0.11 2.37
N ALA A 474 -19.46 -0.27 2.22
CA ALA A 474 -18.60 -0.96 3.15
C ALA A 474 -18.25 -0.10 4.38
N ASP A 475 -18.11 1.22 4.19
CA ASP A 475 -17.89 2.17 5.28
C ASP A 475 -18.92 3.29 5.19
N THR A 476 -19.86 3.28 6.13
CA THR A 476 -20.96 4.25 6.17
C THR A 476 -20.52 5.62 6.67
N ALA A 477 -19.44 5.68 7.45
CA ALA A 477 -18.82 6.91 7.94
C ALA A 477 -17.94 7.57 6.85
N ASP A 478 -17.37 6.78 5.94
CA ASP A 478 -16.45 7.23 4.88
C ASP A 478 -17.12 7.64 3.55
N ARG A 479 -18.41 8.00 3.58
CA ARG A 479 -19.10 8.51 2.38
C ARG A 479 -18.42 9.76 1.80
N GLY A 480 -17.69 10.50 2.62
CA GLY A 480 -16.96 11.72 2.22
C GLY A 480 -15.66 11.50 1.45
N VAL A 481 -15.00 10.34 1.56
CA VAL A 481 -13.67 10.12 0.92
C VAL A 481 -13.74 9.15 -0.26
N SER A 482 -14.51 8.07 -0.14
CA SER A 482 -14.55 6.99 -1.15
C SER A 482 -15.97 6.61 -1.61
N PHE A 483 -16.97 7.40 -1.23
CA PHE A 483 -18.39 7.03 -1.34
C PHE A 483 -18.75 5.77 -0.54
N GLY A 484 -17.98 5.46 0.52
CA GLY A 484 -18.13 4.26 1.33
C GLY A 484 -17.74 2.97 0.60
N VAL A 485 -16.90 3.05 -0.44
CA VAL A 485 -16.36 1.88 -1.14
C VAL A 485 -15.07 1.45 -0.45
N MET A 486 -14.97 0.15 -0.15
CA MET A 486 -13.73 -0.47 0.34
C MET A 486 -13.36 -1.66 -0.55
N ILE A 487 -12.13 -2.14 -0.42
CA ILE A 487 -11.61 -3.25 -1.21
C ILE A 487 -11.07 -4.33 -0.28
N ASN A 488 -11.39 -5.59 -0.58
CA ASN A 488 -10.62 -6.69 -0.02
C ASN A 488 -9.40 -6.95 -0.91
N TYR A 489 -8.21 -6.94 -0.30
CA TYR A 489 -6.99 -7.44 -0.95
C TYR A 489 -6.61 -8.78 -0.34
N LYS A 490 -6.44 -9.82 -1.15
CA LYS A 490 -6.13 -11.19 -0.69
C LYS A 490 -4.65 -11.49 -0.83
N TYR A 491 -4.06 -12.09 0.20
CA TYR A 491 -2.67 -12.52 0.26
C TYR A 491 -2.58 -14.05 0.08
N SER A 492 -1.90 -14.49 -0.97
CA SER A 492 -1.64 -15.90 -1.26
C SER A 492 -0.22 -16.27 -0.83
N MET A 493 -0.04 -16.76 0.40
CA MET A 493 1.29 -17.02 0.98
C MET A 493 1.80 -18.46 0.78
N HIS A 494 1.14 -19.27 -0.06
CA HIS A 494 1.49 -20.68 -0.26
C HIS A 494 2.72 -20.92 -1.15
N LEU A 495 3.38 -19.87 -1.67
CA LEU A 495 4.43 -19.99 -2.68
C LEU A 495 5.77 -19.44 -2.17
N ALA A 496 6.83 -20.23 -2.33
CA ALA A 496 8.22 -19.83 -2.01
C ALA A 496 8.74 -18.64 -2.86
N THR A 497 7.96 -18.17 -3.84
CA THR A 497 8.25 -16.97 -4.64
C THR A 497 6.93 -16.27 -4.93
N ASP A 498 6.75 -15.08 -4.37
CA ASP A 498 5.59 -14.23 -4.62
C ASP A 498 5.67 -13.61 -6.02
N ASN A 499 5.18 -14.36 -7.00
CA ASN A 499 5.19 -13.96 -8.40
C ASN A 499 4.38 -12.69 -8.65
N THR A 500 3.37 -12.41 -7.82
CA THR A 500 2.49 -11.24 -8.01
C THR A 500 3.18 -9.96 -7.59
N SER A 501 3.88 -9.95 -6.43
CA SER A 501 4.68 -8.82 -5.99
C SER A 501 5.79 -8.50 -7.00
N ILE A 502 6.53 -9.51 -7.48
CA ILE A 502 7.58 -9.34 -8.49
C ILE A 502 7.01 -8.73 -9.77
N SER A 503 5.89 -9.27 -10.25
CA SER A 503 5.21 -8.80 -11.47
C SER A 503 4.73 -7.35 -11.32
N TYR A 504 4.22 -6.96 -10.15
CA TYR A 504 3.82 -5.59 -9.87
C TYR A 504 5.03 -4.65 -9.76
N GLN A 505 6.09 -5.05 -9.07
CA GLN A 505 7.29 -4.21 -8.91
C GLN A 505 7.98 -3.96 -10.24
N ARG A 506 8.08 -4.97 -11.11
CA ARG A 506 8.71 -4.86 -12.42
C ARG A 506 7.84 -4.13 -13.44
N ASP A 507 6.62 -4.61 -13.65
CA ASP A 507 5.80 -4.21 -14.81
C ASP A 507 4.51 -3.46 -14.40
N SER A 508 4.27 -3.26 -13.10
CA SER A 508 3.04 -2.65 -12.57
C SER A 508 1.78 -3.41 -13.00
N THR A 509 1.90 -4.72 -13.17
CA THR A 509 0.79 -5.64 -13.46
C THR A 509 0.06 -5.99 -12.17
N VAL A 510 -1.27 -5.96 -12.20
CA VAL A 510 -2.12 -6.09 -11.01
C VAL A 510 -2.77 -7.46 -10.99
N ALA A 511 -2.61 -8.25 -9.93
CA ALA A 511 -3.34 -9.51 -9.78
C ALA A 511 -4.80 -9.26 -9.42
N VAL A 512 -5.72 -9.99 -10.07
CA VAL A 512 -7.17 -9.79 -9.96
C VAL A 512 -7.86 -11.13 -9.73
N SER A 513 -8.80 -11.16 -8.79
CA SER A 513 -9.64 -12.34 -8.50
C SER A 513 -10.67 -12.58 -9.60
N PRO A 514 -11.09 -13.84 -9.85
CA PRO A 514 -12.15 -14.18 -10.80
C PRO A 514 -13.49 -13.48 -10.56
N SER A 515 -13.79 -13.11 -9.32
CA SER A 515 -14.98 -12.34 -8.95
C SER A 515 -14.96 -10.89 -9.48
N VAL A 516 -13.78 -10.32 -9.73
CA VAL A 516 -13.59 -8.93 -10.18
C VAL A 516 -13.56 -8.83 -11.71
N MET A 517 -13.23 -9.92 -12.42
CA MET A 517 -13.15 -9.91 -13.89
C MET A 517 -14.43 -9.41 -14.59
N PRO A 518 -15.65 -9.82 -14.17
CA PRO A 518 -16.88 -9.33 -14.81
C PRO A 518 -17.10 -7.82 -14.65
N LEU A 519 -16.45 -7.19 -13.66
CA LEU A 519 -16.48 -5.74 -13.47
C LEU A 519 -15.57 -5.03 -14.49
N LEU A 520 -14.52 -5.69 -14.96
CA LEU A 520 -13.53 -5.08 -15.86
C LEU A 520 -13.86 -5.32 -17.33
N ILE A 521 -14.37 -6.52 -17.64
CA ILE A 521 -14.82 -6.88 -18.98
C ILE A 521 -16.30 -6.54 -19.07
N ASN A 522 -16.61 -5.36 -19.62
CA ASN A 522 -17.98 -4.90 -19.84
C ASN A 522 -18.66 -5.75 -20.92
N MET A 523 -19.15 -6.93 -20.56
CA MET A 523 -19.97 -7.77 -21.43
C MET A 523 -21.39 -7.20 -21.41
N SER A 524 -21.82 -6.59 -22.52
CA SER A 524 -23.22 -6.15 -22.65
C SER A 524 -24.13 -7.37 -22.88
N PRO A 525 -25.30 -7.49 -22.22
CA PRO A 525 -26.31 -8.49 -22.57
C PRO A 525 -26.71 -8.34 -24.06
N PRO A 526 -26.97 -9.42 -24.82
CA PRO A 526 -27.26 -10.80 -24.40
C PRO A 526 -26.04 -11.74 -24.43
N HIS A 527 -24.82 -11.25 -24.69
CA HIS A 527 -23.63 -12.08 -24.77
C HIS A 527 -23.02 -12.34 -23.39
N HIS A 528 -23.77 -13.02 -22.51
CA HIS A 528 -23.28 -13.53 -21.22
C HIS A 528 -22.40 -14.79 -21.36
N HIS A 529 -21.93 -15.11 -22.56
CA HIS A 529 -20.91 -16.14 -22.71
C HIS A 529 -19.58 -15.55 -22.24
N HIS A 530 -19.27 -15.76 -20.95
CA HIS A 530 -17.91 -15.59 -20.46
C HIS A 530 -16.96 -16.34 -21.38
N HIS A 531 -15.84 -15.69 -21.75
CA HIS A 531 -14.82 -16.36 -22.54
C HIS A 531 -14.48 -17.70 -21.88
N PRO A 532 -14.44 -18.83 -22.62
CA PRO A 532 -14.37 -20.17 -22.04
C PRO A 532 -13.22 -20.33 -21.04
N PHE A 533 -12.06 -19.71 -21.32
CA PHE A 533 -10.95 -19.65 -20.36
C PHE A 533 -11.29 -18.91 -19.05
N LEU A 534 -11.93 -17.75 -19.12
CA LEU A 534 -12.28 -16.98 -17.92
C LEU A 534 -13.36 -17.69 -17.10
N GLN A 535 -14.33 -18.34 -17.77
CA GLN A 535 -15.33 -19.17 -17.10
C GLN A 535 -14.66 -20.34 -16.37
N ALA A 536 -13.76 -21.06 -17.05
CA ALA A 536 -13.05 -22.18 -16.43
C ALA A 536 -12.21 -21.73 -15.23
N ILE A 537 -11.56 -20.56 -15.31
CA ILE A 537 -10.82 -20.00 -14.18
C ILE A 537 -11.75 -19.68 -13.00
N GLN A 538 -12.93 -19.11 -13.25
CA GLN A 538 -13.94 -18.86 -12.22
C GLN A 538 -14.42 -20.16 -11.56
N ASP A 539 -14.77 -21.18 -12.35
CA ASP A 539 -15.27 -22.47 -11.87
C ASP A 539 -14.24 -23.21 -11.02
N LEU A 540 -12.97 -23.12 -11.39
CA LEU A 540 -11.90 -23.77 -10.66
C LEU A 540 -11.52 -23.01 -9.36
N ASP A 541 -11.61 -21.67 -9.32
CA ASP A 541 -11.31 -20.86 -8.13
C ASP A 541 -12.28 -21.16 -6.98
N HIS A 542 -13.56 -21.40 -7.30
CA HIS A 542 -14.56 -21.89 -6.35
C HIS A 542 -14.14 -23.20 -5.67
N ASN A 543 -13.37 -24.04 -6.37
CA ASN A 543 -12.87 -25.31 -5.87
C ASN A 543 -11.52 -25.21 -5.15
N LYS A 544 -10.91 -24.01 -5.05
CA LYS A 544 -9.63 -23.70 -4.37
C LYS A 544 -8.47 -24.65 -4.72
N LYS A 545 -8.35 -25.05 -5.99
CA LYS A 545 -7.44 -26.14 -6.42
C LYS A 545 -6.22 -25.74 -7.25
N HIS A 546 -5.99 -24.45 -7.52
CA HIS A 546 -4.91 -24.05 -8.42
C HIS A 546 -4.39 -22.63 -8.18
N ASP A 547 -3.25 -22.35 -8.80
CA ASP A 547 -2.55 -21.07 -8.77
C ASP A 547 -2.54 -20.45 -10.17
N ILE A 548 -3.72 -20.07 -10.65
CA ILE A 548 -3.88 -19.43 -11.98
C ILE A 548 -4.14 -17.96 -11.72
N HIS A 549 -3.15 -17.13 -12.04
CA HIS A 549 -3.27 -15.70 -11.86
C HIS A 549 -3.80 -15.03 -13.12
N VAL A 550 -4.80 -14.18 -12.92
CA VAL A 550 -5.21 -13.24 -13.94
C VAL A 550 -4.68 -11.87 -13.58
N LEU A 551 -4.00 -11.26 -14.54
CA LEU A 551 -3.26 -10.04 -14.34
C LEU A 551 -3.87 -8.92 -15.18
N ALA A 552 -3.93 -7.71 -14.64
CA ALA A 552 -4.40 -6.52 -15.32
C ALA A 552 -3.22 -5.60 -15.67
N THR A 553 -3.21 -5.09 -16.90
CA THR A 553 -2.22 -4.09 -17.35
C THR A 553 -2.83 -3.13 -18.37
N GLN A 554 -2.08 -2.07 -18.69
CA GLN A 554 -2.46 -1.14 -19.74
C GLN A 554 -1.35 -0.98 -20.78
N PHE A 555 -1.75 -0.82 -22.03
CA PHE A 555 -0.87 -0.52 -23.15
C PHE A 555 -1.18 0.86 -23.72
N ALA A 556 -0.13 1.63 -24.01
CA ALA A 556 -0.26 2.93 -24.65
C ALA A 556 -0.62 2.76 -26.14
N LYS A 557 -1.20 3.80 -26.73
CA LYS A 557 -1.44 3.83 -28.19
C LYS A 557 -0.11 3.65 -28.93
N GLY A 558 -0.11 2.77 -29.94
CA GLY A 558 1.05 2.45 -30.77
C GLY A 558 1.93 1.32 -30.21
N THR A 559 1.70 0.85 -28.97
CA THR A 559 2.45 -0.28 -28.42
C THR A 559 2.14 -1.55 -29.20
N THR A 560 3.19 -2.24 -29.67
CA THR A 560 3.08 -3.60 -30.20
C THR A 560 3.00 -4.56 -29.01
N ILE A 561 1.84 -5.17 -28.81
CA ILE A 561 1.57 -6.09 -27.70
C ILE A 561 2.11 -7.47 -28.03
N LEU A 562 1.78 -7.97 -29.22
CA LEU A 562 2.33 -9.21 -29.76
C LEU A 562 3.09 -8.91 -31.05
N ARG A 563 4.26 -9.54 -31.22
CA ARG A 563 5.08 -9.41 -32.44
C ARG A 563 5.10 -10.72 -33.21
N ARG A 564 4.81 -10.68 -34.51
CA ARG A 564 4.90 -11.86 -35.39
C ARG A 564 6.24 -12.59 -35.23
N GLY A 565 6.18 -13.90 -35.06
CA GLY A 565 7.34 -14.79 -34.92
C GLY A 565 7.88 -14.94 -33.49
N GLN A 566 7.40 -14.18 -32.52
CA GLN A 566 7.75 -14.40 -31.12
C GLN A 566 7.00 -15.61 -30.55
N LEU A 567 7.53 -16.22 -29.49
CA LEU A 567 6.81 -17.25 -28.74
C LEU A 567 5.62 -16.61 -27.98
N PRO A 568 4.48 -17.33 -27.87
CA PRO A 568 3.33 -16.82 -27.14
C PRO A 568 3.66 -16.65 -25.65
N ASP A 569 3.34 -15.49 -25.10
CA ASP A 569 3.67 -15.11 -23.72
C ASP A 569 2.44 -15.10 -22.80
N ALA A 570 1.26 -14.80 -23.34
CA ALA A 570 -0.01 -14.78 -22.63
C ALA A 570 -1.21 -14.82 -23.59
N VAL A 571 -2.39 -15.10 -23.01
CA VAL A 571 -3.69 -14.80 -23.64
C VAL A 571 -4.21 -13.50 -23.05
N TYR A 572 -4.65 -12.58 -23.92
CA TYR A 572 -5.08 -11.24 -23.56
C TYR A 572 -6.58 -11.05 -23.81
N PHE A 573 -7.25 -10.31 -22.93
CA PHE A 573 -8.68 -10.00 -22.95
C PHE A 573 -8.89 -8.48 -22.85
N ILE A 574 -9.55 -7.89 -23.84
CA ILE A 574 -9.67 -6.43 -23.96
C ILE A 574 -10.79 -5.93 -23.04
N CYS A 575 -10.41 -5.17 -22.01
CA CYS A 575 -11.33 -4.50 -21.09
C CYS A 575 -11.76 -3.13 -21.58
N LEU A 576 -10.87 -2.42 -22.27
CA LEU A 576 -11.13 -1.09 -22.85
C LEU A 576 -10.15 -0.86 -24.00
N GLY A 577 -10.59 -0.14 -25.03
CA GLY A 577 -9.75 0.24 -26.16
C GLY A 577 -9.87 -0.70 -27.36
N GLN A 578 -9.01 -0.50 -28.34
CA GLN A 578 -8.98 -1.26 -29.59
C GLN A 578 -7.55 -1.62 -29.96
N VAL A 579 -7.39 -2.82 -30.52
CA VAL A 579 -6.11 -3.30 -31.08
C VAL A 579 -6.29 -3.66 -32.55
N ARG A 580 -5.26 -3.43 -33.34
CA ARG A 580 -5.18 -3.82 -34.75
C ARG A 580 -4.35 -5.09 -34.86
N VAL A 581 -4.85 -6.07 -35.59
CA VAL A 581 -4.12 -7.30 -35.93
C VAL A 581 -3.64 -7.18 -37.37
N ASP A 582 -2.35 -7.43 -37.61
CA ASP A 582 -1.67 -7.30 -38.91
C ASP A 582 -1.99 -8.48 -39.87
N THR A 583 -3.26 -8.84 -39.99
CA THR A 583 -3.79 -9.76 -41.01
C THR A 583 -3.92 -9.06 -42.37
N VAL A 584 -4.22 -9.82 -43.42
CA VAL A 584 -4.56 -9.28 -44.75
C VAL A 584 -5.98 -9.73 -45.12
N PRO A 585 -7.00 -8.84 -45.11
CA PRO A 585 -6.95 -7.45 -44.64
C PRO A 585 -6.78 -7.36 -43.12
N SER A 586 -6.30 -6.22 -42.60
CA SER A 586 -6.10 -6.03 -41.16
C SER A 586 -7.42 -6.06 -40.41
N SER A 587 -7.49 -6.79 -39.30
CA SER A 587 -8.66 -6.83 -38.43
C SER A 587 -8.48 -5.93 -37.20
N ILE A 588 -9.60 -5.48 -36.63
CA ILE A 588 -9.63 -4.71 -35.38
C ILE A 588 -10.35 -5.53 -34.34
N LEU A 589 -9.75 -5.67 -33.17
CA LEU A 589 -10.37 -6.25 -31.99
C LEU A 589 -10.68 -5.14 -30.98
N ALA A 590 -11.82 -5.25 -30.32
CA ALA A 590 -12.35 -4.27 -29.37
C ALA A 590 -12.69 -4.92 -28.02
N GLN A 591 -13.24 -4.12 -27.11
CA GLN A 591 -13.70 -4.54 -25.79
C GLN A 591 -14.54 -5.83 -25.84
N GLY A 592 -14.23 -6.77 -24.94
CA GLY A 592 -14.87 -8.09 -24.86
C GLY A 592 -14.21 -9.18 -25.70
N GLN A 593 -13.36 -8.82 -26.67
CA GLN A 593 -12.62 -9.79 -27.49
C GLN A 593 -11.26 -10.14 -26.87
N SER A 594 -10.69 -11.27 -27.29
CA SER A 594 -9.39 -11.79 -26.87
C SER A 594 -8.42 -11.98 -28.03
N PHE A 595 -7.14 -12.14 -27.72
CA PHE A 595 -6.09 -12.49 -28.69
C PHE A 595 -4.94 -13.25 -28.02
N GLY A 596 -4.18 -14.00 -28.82
CA GLY A 596 -3.08 -14.87 -28.36
C GLY A 596 -3.54 -16.26 -27.87
N ASP A 597 -4.85 -16.49 -27.85
CA ASP A 597 -5.50 -17.75 -27.49
C ASP A 597 -5.06 -18.91 -28.39
N ALA A 598 -5.13 -18.73 -29.71
CA ALA A 598 -4.77 -19.78 -30.68
C ALA A 598 -3.29 -20.18 -30.56
N GLU A 599 -2.39 -19.22 -30.36
CA GLU A 599 -0.96 -19.49 -30.26
C GLU A 599 -0.57 -20.18 -28.96
N VAL A 600 -1.15 -19.77 -27.83
CA VAL A 600 -0.92 -20.44 -26.53
C VAL A 600 -1.47 -21.87 -26.55
N VAL A 601 -2.68 -22.07 -27.10
CA VAL A 601 -3.33 -23.39 -27.13
C VAL A 601 -2.58 -24.38 -28.03
N ASN A 602 -2.10 -23.92 -29.19
CA ASN A 602 -1.43 -24.80 -30.16
C ASN A 602 0.09 -24.88 -29.95
N GLY A 603 0.67 -24.04 -29.07
CA GLY A 603 2.11 -23.95 -28.88
C GLY A 603 2.87 -23.40 -30.09
N GLU A 604 2.21 -22.55 -30.88
CA GLU A 604 2.77 -21.98 -32.11
C GLU A 604 3.30 -20.54 -31.89
N PRO A 605 4.30 -20.09 -32.67
CA PRO A 605 4.71 -18.68 -32.66
C PRO A 605 3.56 -17.75 -33.08
N VAL A 606 3.58 -16.53 -32.54
CA VAL A 606 2.63 -15.45 -32.87
C VAL A 606 2.52 -15.27 -34.38
N ARG A 607 1.32 -15.48 -34.93
CA ARG A 607 1.09 -15.45 -36.39
C ARG A 607 1.03 -14.02 -36.94
N PHE A 608 0.41 -13.12 -36.19
CA PHE A 608 0.20 -11.72 -36.58
C PHE A 608 0.62 -10.78 -35.46
N SER A 609 1.24 -9.66 -35.82
CA SER A 609 1.51 -8.61 -34.84
C SER A 609 0.20 -7.94 -34.41
N VAL A 610 0.10 -7.61 -33.12
CA VAL A 610 -1.04 -6.94 -32.51
C VAL A 610 -0.59 -5.60 -31.95
N VAL A 611 -1.21 -4.51 -32.39
CA VAL A 611 -0.82 -3.14 -32.04
C VAL A 611 -1.98 -2.38 -31.42
N ALA A 612 -1.77 -1.75 -30.27
CA ALA A 612 -2.77 -0.92 -29.61
C ALA A 612 -3.10 0.34 -30.44
N MET A 613 -4.37 0.55 -30.78
CA MET A 613 -4.85 1.74 -31.52
C MET A 613 -5.23 2.90 -30.60
N SER A 614 -5.52 2.59 -29.33
CA SER A 614 -5.81 3.53 -28.25
C SER A 614 -5.06 3.10 -26.99
N VAL A 615 -5.22 3.85 -25.89
CA VAL A 615 -4.94 3.26 -24.58
C VAL A 615 -5.82 2.02 -24.43
N CYS A 616 -5.21 0.88 -24.13
CA CYS A 616 -5.90 -0.39 -23.99
C CYS A 616 -5.75 -0.88 -22.56
N HIS A 617 -6.86 -1.15 -21.89
CA HIS A 617 -6.86 -1.90 -20.62
C HIS A 617 -7.10 -3.35 -20.95
N VAL A 618 -6.26 -4.24 -20.44
CA VAL A 618 -6.39 -5.67 -20.71
C VAL A 618 -6.25 -6.48 -19.43
N LEU A 619 -6.99 -7.58 -19.37
CA LEU A 619 -6.63 -8.71 -18.52
C LEU A 619 -5.79 -9.68 -19.35
N PHE A 620 -4.89 -10.40 -18.70
CA PHE A 620 -4.12 -11.44 -19.35
C PHE A 620 -3.81 -12.58 -18.40
N VAL A 621 -3.67 -13.78 -18.97
CA VAL A 621 -3.23 -14.98 -18.26
C VAL A 621 -1.95 -15.43 -18.92
N ARG A 622 -0.89 -15.56 -18.12
CA ARG A 622 0.45 -15.90 -18.64
C ARG A 622 0.42 -17.29 -19.26
N HIS A 623 1.29 -17.51 -20.24
CA HIS A 623 1.45 -18.79 -20.92
C HIS A 623 1.56 -19.97 -19.93
N LYS A 624 2.40 -19.86 -18.89
CA LYS A 624 2.55 -20.89 -17.84
C LYS A 624 1.22 -21.22 -17.14
N ASP A 625 0.48 -20.19 -16.76
CA ASP A 625 -0.77 -20.31 -16.02
C ASP A 625 -1.88 -20.85 -16.96
N MET A 626 -1.84 -20.48 -18.25
CA MET A 626 -2.71 -21.04 -19.29
C MET A 626 -2.44 -22.52 -19.58
N VAL A 627 -1.17 -22.95 -19.64
CA VAL A 627 -0.83 -24.38 -19.79
C VAL A 627 -1.41 -25.17 -18.61
N THR A 628 -1.27 -24.64 -17.39
CA THR A 628 -1.85 -25.25 -16.19
C THR A 628 -3.39 -25.34 -16.29
N LEU A 629 -4.05 -24.28 -16.79
CA LEU A 629 -5.50 -24.30 -17.03
C LEU A 629 -5.91 -25.39 -18.04
N LEU A 630 -5.17 -25.51 -19.15
CA LEU A 630 -5.45 -26.49 -20.21
C LEU A 630 -5.19 -27.94 -19.76
N ASP A 631 -4.31 -28.15 -18.78
CA ASP A 631 -4.08 -29.46 -18.17
C ASP A 631 -5.19 -29.82 -17.17
N LEU A 632 -5.69 -28.84 -16.42
CA LEU A 632 -6.80 -29.02 -15.48
C LEU A 632 -8.16 -29.17 -16.18
N VAL A 633 -8.35 -28.51 -17.34
CA VAL A 633 -9.59 -28.52 -18.11
C VAL A 633 -9.29 -28.87 -19.58
N PRO A 634 -9.06 -30.15 -19.92
CA PRO A 634 -8.66 -30.57 -21.25
C PRO A 634 -9.68 -30.26 -22.35
N SER A 635 -10.97 -30.08 -22.01
CA SER A 635 -12.04 -29.71 -22.96
C SER A 635 -11.85 -28.33 -23.60
N LEU A 636 -10.97 -27.49 -23.03
CA LEU A 636 -10.58 -26.20 -23.60
C LEU A 636 -9.59 -26.33 -24.76
N ARG A 637 -8.99 -27.51 -24.96
CA ARG A 637 -8.15 -27.78 -26.13
C ARG A 637 -9.07 -28.06 -27.33
N PRO A 638 -8.78 -27.51 -28.53
CA PRO A 638 -9.52 -27.85 -29.73
C PRO A 638 -9.43 -29.36 -29.95
N ALA A 639 -10.53 -29.97 -30.40
CA ALA A 639 -10.55 -31.37 -30.78
C ALA A 639 -9.44 -31.60 -31.82
N ALA A 640 -8.57 -32.59 -31.56
CA ALA A 640 -7.52 -32.95 -32.51
C ALA A 640 -8.15 -33.14 -33.90
N PRO A 641 -7.58 -32.56 -34.98
CA PRO A 641 -8.09 -32.84 -36.31
C PRO A 641 -8.09 -34.35 -36.51
N PRO A 642 -9.15 -34.96 -37.09
CA PRO A 642 -9.17 -36.39 -37.32
C PRO A 642 -7.89 -36.74 -38.10
N THR A 643 -7.13 -37.67 -37.54
CA THR A 643 -5.94 -38.23 -38.17
C THR A 643 -6.30 -38.54 -39.61
N ARG A 644 -5.65 -37.85 -40.57
CA ARG A 644 -5.76 -38.19 -41.98
C ARG A 644 -5.42 -39.69 -42.07
N ILE A 645 -6.44 -40.48 -42.39
CA ILE A 645 -6.28 -41.87 -42.79
C ILE A 645 -5.22 -41.87 -43.89
N ASP A 646 -4.14 -42.60 -43.67
CA ASP A 646 -3.08 -42.83 -44.65
C ASP A 646 -3.72 -43.43 -45.92
N SER A 647 -3.98 -42.58 -46.90
CA SER A 647 -4.26 -43.00 -48.27
C SER A 647 -2.93 -43.09 -49.01
N ARG A 648 -2.20 -44.19 -48.80
CA ARG A 648 -1.25 -44.73 -49.77
C ARG A 648 -1.80 -46.06 -50.28
N LEU A 649 -2.59 -45.96 -51.35
CA LEU A 649 -2.47 -46.84 -52.51
C LEU A 649 -1.32 -46.30 -53.37
#